data_AF-A0A421CND2-F1
#
_entry.id   AF-A0A421CND2-F1
#
_cell.length_a   1.000
_cell.length_b   1.000
_cell.length_c   1.000
_cell.angle_alpha   90.00
_cell.angle_beta   90.00
_cell.angle_gamma   90.00
#
_symmetry.space_group_name_H-M   'P 1'
#
loop_
_entity.id
_entity.type
_entity.pdbx_description
1 polymer ?
#
loop_
_entity_poly.entity_id
_entity_poly.type
_entity_poly.pdbx_seq_one_letter_code
_entity_poly.pdbx_strand_id
1 'polypeptide(L)'
;MRIGIAGLGTVGSCVYATLSDKGDEIEKRSGRRCVVSKVITRTHSKYEKLGIPSDLIAEDFEDLIINSDIVVETIGGTEAARKLVKQSLELNRTVVTANKMLISEFGNEFMNSSPIKSLFFEAAVGGGIPIISLLEDYLIFHGIKRIRGILNGTTNFILSEMQKGRDYASALKIAQEKGYAEADPSSDVKGFDAAYKLSVLTGVKTGVFPGISTIETKGIEGIEKSDLERAATAGKKLKLIGTIDFERERASVQPQEVERDDPLWSVDGVENAIEVETDLSGRFLLRGEGAGAQPTATAIISDILRASRYAEKQSNSVVIMKFGGTSVDTPEKIKDVAQRVQRKVLSGVKPVLVVSAMGFETDTLHELAREISDKPNGREMDMLLATGEQKSIALVAMAIQELGMKSISLSGNQARIQTDSNFSNARIVGIDADLINRYLKNGYVPVVAGFQGSTFSGEITTLGRGGSDLTAVVLAKALGSQLCEIYKDVDGVYSADPRIVPNARPIKEISWEEMIELSKQGAQVLQSRASEFARKYDIKVLVKNAHTSARGTLIWRRSKVEQPIVRAVTSDQDIVKVVLQEVPDRPGIAARVLKTLAEQNVNIDMIIQSMRSGDYNTMAFTIQASDLEKLKQDVLKSRSEAREITVEGAIAKLSIVGVNLTATPAIAATLFETLANEGINIDMISASNSRISVVIDNKKVSLAVNAIHSAFNLEEII
;
A
#
# COMPACT_ATOMS: atom_id res chain seq x y z
N MET A 1 8.75 -12.36 8.69
CA MET A 1 7.40 -11.89 8.30
C MET A 1 6.83 -10.99 9.36
N ARG A 2 6.35 -9.82 8.94
CA ARG A 2 5.73 -8.80 9.78
C ARG A 2 4.24 -9.07 9.91
N ILE A 3 3.75 -9.15 11.13
CA ILE A 3 2.36 -9.46 11.45
C ILE A 3 1.69 -8.21 12.02
N GLY A 4 0.55 -7.83 11.46
CA GLY A 4 -0.31 -6.77 11.99
C GLY A 4 -1.52 -7.37 12.66
N ILE A 5 -1.78 -7.09 13.94
CA ILE A 5 -2.92 -7.67 14.64
C ILE A 5 -3.98 -6.59 14.90
N ALA A 6 -5.16 -6.77 14.32
CA ALA A 6 -6.32 -5.92 14.58
C ALA A 6 -7.32 -6.64 15.49
N GLY A 7 -7.64 -5.99 16.61
CA GLY A 7 -8.42 -6.57 17.70
C GLY A 7 -7.52 -7.22 18.75
N LEU A 8 -7.60 -6.72 19.99
CA LEU A 8 -6.95 -7.31 21.17
C LEU A 8 -8.01 -7.76 22.19
N GLY A 9 -9.07 -8.41 21.67
CA GLY A 9 -10.01 -9.17 22.46
C GLY A 9 -9.37 -10.43 23.04
N THR A 10 -10.18 -11.40 23.48
CA THR A 10 -9.67 -12.64 24.08
C THR A 10 -8.77 -13.42 23.11
N VAL A 11 -9.18 -13.55 21.85
CA VAL A 11 -8.43 -14.27 20.80
C VAL A 11 -7.17 -13.49 20.39
N GLY A 12 -7.32 -12.23 19.98
CA GLY A 12 -6.19 -11.41 19.52
C GLY A 12 -5.09 -11.21 20.57
N SER A 13 -5.46 -11.08 21.85
CA SER A 13 -4.49 -11.03 22.96
C SER A 13 -3.70 -12.34 23.09
N CYS A 14 -4.36 -13.49 22.89
CA CYS A 14 -3.72 -14.80 22.94
C CYS A 14 -2.78 -15.03 21.75
N VAL A 15 -3.16 -14.57 20.55
CA VAL A 15 -2.29 -14.59 19.36
C VAL A 15 -1.03 -13.72 19.59
N TYR A 16 -1.21 -12.49 20.09
CA TYR A 16 -0.10 -11.59 20.40
C TYR A 16 0.87 -12.22 21.43
N ALA A 17 0.34 -12.71 22.56
CA ALA A 17 1.15 -13.34 23.60
C ALA A 17 1.89 -14.56 23.07
N THR A 18 1.22 -15.44 22.31
CA THR A 18 1.86 -16.65 21.78
C THR A 18 2.97 -16.34 20.78
N LEU A 19 2.77 -15.37 19.88
CA LEU A 19 3.81 -14.96 18.93
C LEU A 19 4.99 -14.27 19.64
N SER A 20 4.74 -13.57 20.75
CA SER A 20 5.77 -12.91 21.54
C SER A 20 6.57 -13.90 22.40
N ASP A 21 5.88 -14.80 23.09
CA ASP A 21 6.48 -15.75 24.04
C ASP A 21 7.16 -16.94 23.35
N LYS A 22 6.57 -17.43 22.26
CA LYS A 22 7.02 -18.64 21.54
C LYS A 22 7.62 -18.34 20.16
N GLY A 23 7.85 -17.07 19.83
CA GLY A 23 8.36 -16.64 18.53
C GLY A 23 9.64 -17.39 18.11
N ASP A 24 10.60 -17.51 19.03
CA ASP A 24 11.88 -18.19 18.78
C ASP A 24 11.72 -19.70 18.54
N GLU A 25 10.80 -20.34 19.27
CA GLU A 25 10.51 -21.77 19.09
C GLU A 25 9.80 -22.02 17.76
N ILE A 26 8.84 -21.16 17.41
CA ILE A 26 8.15 -21.18 16.12
C ILE A 26 9.17 -20.98 15.00
N GLU A 27 10.09 -20.03 15.13
CA GLU A 27 11.15 -19.79 14.15
C GLU A 27 12.05 -21.01 14.00
N LYS A 28 12.52 -21.59 15.11
CA LYS A 28 13.38 -22.79 15.09
C LYS A 28 12.73 -23.99 14.41
N ARG A 29 11.42 -24.19 14.59
CA ARG A 29 10.68 -25.34 14.01
C ARG A 29 10.20 -25.07 12.59
N SER A 30 9.77 -23.86 12.30
CA SER A 30 9.18 -23.51 11.00
C SER A 30 10.19 -22.98 9.99
N GLY A 31 11.40 -22.63 10.45
CA GLY A 31 12.41 -21.90 9.69
C GLY A 31 12.04 -20.44 9.42
N ARG A 32 10.98 -19.91 10.06
CA ARG A 32 10.41 -18.60 9.75
C ARG A 32 10.17 -17.76 11.00
N ARG A 33 10.78 -16.58 11.02
CA ARG A 33 10.51 -15.58 12.04
C ARG A 33 9.22 -14.83 11.74
N CYS A 34 8.22 -14.97 12.61
CA CYS A 34 7.00 -14.16 12.58
C CYS A 34 7.10 -13.12 13.70
N VAL A 35 7.15 -11.85 13.35
CA VAL A 35 7.31 -10.74 14.31
C VAL A 35 6.08 -9.85 14.23
N VAL A 36 5.49 -9.55 15.38
CA VAL A 36 4.41 -8.55 15.45
C VAL A 36 5.01 -7.17 15.18
N SER A 37 4.52 -6.53 14.13
CA SER A 37 5.02 -5.24 13.64
C SER A 37 4.12 -4.08 14.02
N LYS A 38 2.81 -4.32 14.05
CA LYS A 38 1.80 -3.35 14.44
C LYS A 38 0.61 -4.03 15.12
N VAL A 39 -0.04 -3.35 16.05
CA VAL A 39 -1.28 -3.80 16.69
C VAL A 39 -2.26 -2.65 16.84
N ILE A 40 -3.55 -2.93 16.71
CA ILE A 40 -4.59 -1.92 16.88
C ILE A 40 -5.81 -2.48 17.61
N THR A 41 -6.31 -1.72 18.58
CA THR A 41 -7.57 -2.00 19.28
C THR A 41 -8.23 -0.71 19.75
N ARG A 42 -9.55 -0.74 19.97
CA ARG A 42 -10.34 0.39 20.48
C ARG A 42 -10.09 0.66 21.97
N THR A 43 -9.61 -0.33 22.72
CA THR A 43 -9.47 -0.25 24.19
C THR A 43 -8.01 -0.05 24.58
N HIS A 44 -7.60 1.21 24.79
CA HIS A 44 -6.20 1.57 25.09
C HIS A 44 -5.61 0.85 26.31
N SER A 45 -6.40 0.61 27.37
CA SER A 45 -5.93 -0.10 28.56
C SER A 45 -5.46 -1.54 28.31
N LYS A 46 -5.77 -2.12 27.14
CA LYS A 46 -5.24 -3.42 26.71
C LYS A 46 -3.76 -3.38 26.37
N TYR A 47 -3.25 -2.25 25.84
CA TYR A 47 -1.84 -2.12 25.50
C TYR A 47 -0.95 -2.22 26.73
N GLU A 48 -1.32 -1.49 27.79
CA GLU A 48 -0.61 -1.50 29.08
C GLU A 48 -0.63 -2.88 29.72
N LYS A 49 -1.81 -3.54 29.75
CA LYS A 49 -1.96 -4.88 30.33
C LYS A 49 -1.12 -5.95 29.65
N LEU A 50 -0.90 -5.82 28.34
CA LEU A 50 -0.11 -6.76 27.55
C LEU A 50 1.35 -6.33 27.41
N GLY A 51 1.75 -5.20 28.00
CA GLY A 51 3.11 -4.66 27.88
C GLY A 51 3.50 -4.34 26.43
N ILE A 52 2.55 -3.90 25.60
CA ILE A 52 2.79 -3.60 24.18
C ILE A 52 3.63 -2.32 24.07
N PRO A 53 4.82 -2.36 23.44
CA PRO A 53 5.62 -1.17 23.16
C PRO A 53 4.87 -0.13 22.32
N SER A 54 5.09 1.16 22.60
CA SER A 54 4.37 2.25 21.93
C SER A 54 4.61 2.33 20.42
N ASP A 55 5.78 1.92 19.95
CA ASP A 55 6.14 1.88 18.53
C ASP A 55 5.40 0.79 17.74
N LEU A 56 4.91 -0.26 18.43
CA LEU A 56 4.07 -1.29 17.83
C LEU A 56 2.59 -0.90 17.76
N ILE A 57 2.16 0.15 18.45
CA ILE A 57 0.76 0.59 18.37
C ILE A 57 0.55 1.27 17.00
N ALA A 58 -0.50 0.84 16.28
CA ALA A 58 -0.87 1.45 15.01
C ALA A 58 -1.80 2.64 15.23
N GLU A 59 -1.61 3.70 14.46
CA GLU A 59 -2.47 4.89 14.53
C GLU A 59 -3.86 4.64 13.92
N ASP A 60 -3.90 3.90 12.81
CA ASP A 60 -5.10 3.54 12.07
C ASP A 60 -4.92 2.19 11.34
N PHE A 61 -5.96 1.71 10.65
CA PHE A 61 -5.87 0.46 9.87
C PHE A 61 -4.83 0.53 8.76
N GLU A 62 -4.61 1.69 8.14
CA GLU A 62 -3.63 1.80 7.06
C GLU A 62 -2.19 1.66 7.59
N ASP A 63 -1.88 2.27 8.73
CA ASP A 63 -0.58 2.11 9.41
C ASP A 63 -0.32 0.64 9.75
N LEU A 64 -1.35 -0.08 10.22
CA LEU A 64 -1.29 -1.52 10.44
C LEU A 64 -0.98 -2.27 9.13
N ILE A 65 -1.72 -2.00 8.05
CA ILE A 65 -1.61 -2.72 6.77
C ILE A 65 -0.27 -2.48 6.07
N ILE A 66 0.22 -1.24 6.04
CA ILE A 66 1.45 -0.88 5.32
C ILE A 66 2.68 -1.50 5.99
N ASN A 67 2.68 -1.59 7.32
CA ASN A 67 3.79 -2.13 8.09
C ASN A 67 3.76 -3.66 8.25
N SER A 68 2.71 -4.33 7.76
CA SER A 68 2.52 -5.77 7.90
C SER A 68 2.59 -6.49 6.56
N ASP A 69 3.09 -7.73 6.59
CA ASP A 69 3.03 -8.66 5.46
C ASP A 69 1.74 -9.52 5.55
N ILE A 70 1.39 -9.94 6.77
CA ILE A 70 0.11 -10.59 7.11
C ILE A 70 -0.67 -9.70 8.07
N VAL A 71 -1.94 -9.46 7.77
CA VAL A 71 -2.90 -8.80 8.66
C VAL A 71 -3.79 -9.86 9.32
N VAL A 72 -3.75 -9.93 10.64
CA VAL A 72 -4.59 -10.80 11.47
C VAL A 72 -5.78 -9.99 11.96
N GLU A 73 -6.99 -10.42 11.60
CA GLU A 73 -8.24 -9.77 11.95
C GLU A 73 -8.99 -10.60 13.00
N THR A 74 -9.21 -9.99 14.17
CA THR A 74 -9.95 -10.56 15.32
C THR A 74 -10.88 -9.53 15.97
N ILE A 75 -11.37 -8.59 15.18
CA ILE A 75 -12.31 -7.54 15.60
C ILE A 75 -13.70 -8.18 15.77
N GLY A 76 -14.42 -7.76 16.82
CA GLY A 76 -15.83 -8.13 16.99
C GLY A 76 -16.75 -7.36 16.04
N GLY A 77 -17.74 -8.03 15.45
CA GLY A 77 -18.65 -7.46 14.45
C GLY A 77 -18.07 -7.50 13.03
N THR A 78 -18.83 -7.02 12.03
CA THR A 78 -18.44 -7.16 10.61
C THR A 78 -18.07 -5.85 9.93
N GLU A 79 -18.59 -4.69 10.38
CA GLU A 79 -18.41 -3.41 9.67
C GLU A 79 -16.94 -2.94 9.61
N ALA A 80 -16.30 -2.77 10.78
CA ALA A 80 -14.90 -2.37 10.85
C ALA A 80 -13.97 -3.45 10.27
N ALA A 81 -14.29 -4.73 10.51
CA ALA A 81 -13.54 -5.86 10.00
C ALA A 81 -13.56 -5.91 8.46
N ARG A 82 -14.72 -5.67 7.82
CA ARG A 82 -14.87 -5.61 6.36
C ARG A 82 -13.99 -4.53 5.76
N LYS A 83 -13.97 -3.33 6.35
CA LYS A 83 -13.10 -2.24 5.89
C LYS A 83 -11.63 -2.65 5.92
N LEU A 84 -11.16 -3.20 7.04
CA LEU A 84 -9.78 -3.64 7.21
C LEU A 84 -9.41 -4.73 6.20
N VAL A 85 -10.21 -5.80 6.08
CA VAL A 85 -9.93 -6.93 5.18
C VAL A 85 -9.91 -6.47 3.73
N LYS A 86 -10.90 -5.66 3.31
CA LYS A 86 -10.94 -5.12 1.95
C LYS A 86 -9.71 -4.28 1.61
N GLN A 87 -9.36 -3.31 2.45
CA GLN A 87 -8.18 -2.47 2.25
C GLN A 87 -6.89 -3.30 2.23
N SER A 88 -6.80 -4.32 3.09
CA SER A 88 -5.65 -5.24 3.13
C SER A 88 -5.48 -5.99 1.81
N LEU A 89 -6.57 -6.54 1.28
CA LEU A 89 -6.57 -7.29 0.02
C LEU A 89 -6.24 -6.38 -1.18
N GLU A 90 -6.82 -5.17 -1.24
CA GLU A 90 -6.51 -4.16 -2.28
C GLU A 90 -5.03 -3.71 -2.25
N LEU A 91 -4.39 -3.77 -1.08
CA LEU A 91 -2.97 -3.53 -0.88
C LEU A 91 -2.09 -4.78 -1.06
N ASN A 92 -2.66 -5.89 -1.56
CA ASN A 92 -2.00 -7.18 -1.76
C ASN A 92 -1.36 -7.74 -0.47
N ARG A 93 -1.99 -7.49 0.68
CA ARG A 93 -1.63 -8.14 1.94
C ARG A 93 -2.35 -9.46 2.08
N THR A 94 -1.68 -10.41 2.73
CA THR A 94 -2.34 -11.63 3.17
C THR A 94 -3.14 -11.33 4.43
N VAL A 95 -4.35 -11.85 4.51
CA VAL A 95 -5.26 -11.68 5.64
C VAL A 95 -5.51 -13.03 6.29
N VAL A 96 -5.45 -13.07 7.62
CA VAL A 96 -5.88 -14.21 8.44
C VAL A 96 -7.02 -13.72 9.34
N THR A 97 -8.20 -14.35 9.31
CA THR A 97 -9.34 -13.93 10.14
C THR A 97 -9.98 -15.12 10.86
N ALA A 98 -10.52 -14.88 12.05
CA ALA A 98 -11.37 -15.83 12.77
C ALA A 98 -12.87 -15.48 12.70
N ASN A 99 -13.24 -14.47 11.91
CA ASN A 99 -14.58 -13.91 11.91
C ASN A 99 -15.50 -14.64 10.90
N LYS A 100 -16.20 -15.65 11.39
CA LYS A 100 -17.13 -16.47 10.59
C LYS A 100 -18.27 -15.69 9.95
N MET A 101 -18.81 -14.68 10.64
CA MET A 101 -19.89 -13.85 10.10
C MET A 101 -19.37 -13.01 8.94
N LEU A 102 -18.18 -12.42 9.12
CA LEU A 102 -17.51 -11.64 8.08
C LEU A 102 -17.28 -12.46 6.81
N ILE A 103 -16.76 -13.69 6.92
CA ILE A 103 -16.51 -14.55 5.76
C ILE A 103 -17.81 -15.03 5.13
N SER A 104 -18.82 -15.38 5.92
CA SER A 104 -20.11 -15.82 5.40
C SER A 104 -20.85 -14.71 4.63
N GLU A 105 -20.85 -13.47 5.14
CA GLU A 105 -21.56 -12.33 4.52
C GLU A 105 -20.78 -11.71 3.36
N PHE A 106 -19.46 -11.59 3.48
CA PHE A 106 -18.63 -10.82 2.56
C PHE A 106 -17.57 -11.67 1.82
N GLY A 107 -17.54 -12.99 2.03
CA GLY A 107 -16.59 -13.88 1.36
C GLY A 107 -16.62 -13.77 -0.16
N ASN A 108 -17.81 -13.67 -0.75
CA ASN A 108 -17.96 -13.45 -2.21
C ASN A 108 -17.35 -12.12 -2.67
N GLU A 109 -17.41 -11.06 -1.86
CA GLU A 109 -16.75 -9.78 -2.17
C GLU A 109 -15.23 -9.95 -2.14
N PHE A 110 -14.69 -10.60 -1.10
CA PHE A 110 -13.24 -10.75 -0.91
C PHE A 110 -12.59 -11.68 -1.95
N MET A 111 -13.30 -12.71 -2.39
CA MET A 111 -12.78 -13.61 -3.44
C MET A 111 -12.67 -12.91 -4.81
N ASN A 112 -13.49 -11.90 -5.07
CA ASN A 112 -13.44 -11.11 -6.30
C ASN A 112 -12.37 -10.01 -6.28
N SER A 113 -11.94 -9.57 -5.09
CA SER A 113 -10.98 -8.46 -4.95
C SER A 113 -9.52 -8.87 -5.03
N SER A 114 -9.21 -10.17 -5.00
CA SER A 114 -7.83 -10.68 -5.15
C SER A 114 -7.80 -11.94 -6.02
N PRO A 115 -7.05 -11.93 -7.14
CA PRO A 115 -6.87 -13.13 -7.98
C PRO A 115 -5.95 -14.19 -7.34
N ILE A 116 -5.40 -13.94 -6.13
CA ILE A 116 -4.39 -14.75 -5.45
C ILE A 116 -4.94 -15.21 -4.10
N LYS A 117 -4.62 -16.44 -3.65
CA LYS A 117 -4.94 -16.98 -2.32
C LYS A 117 -4.26 -16.14 -1.22
N SER A 118 -4.92 -15.04 -0.83
CA SER A 118 -4.45 -14.06 0.14
C SER A 118 -5.37 -13.94 1.36
N LEU A 119 -6.33 -14.84 1.51
CA LEU A 119 -7.28 -14.86 2.62
C LEU A 119 -7.29 -16.26 3.25
N PHE A 120 -7.06 -16.31 4.57
CA PHE A 120 -7.01 -17.52 5.38
C PHE A 120 -7.95 -17.37 6.59
N PHE A 121 -8.69 -18.42 6.93
CA PHE A 121 -9.76 -18.33 7.93
C PHE A 121 -10.13 -19.68 8.57
N GLU A 122 -9.15 -20.55 8.80
CA GLU A 122 -9.30 -21.84 9.51
C GLU A 122 -10.07 -21.68 10.83
N ALA A 123 -9.71 -20.64 11.57
CA ALA A 123 -10.28 -20.30 12.87
C ALA A 123 -11.78 -19.93 12.83
N ALA A 124 -12.34 -19.60 11.67
CA ALA A 124 -13.75 -19.25 11.53
C ALA A 124 -14.69 -20.45 11.69
N VAL A 125 -14.23 -21.68 11.41
CA VAL A 125 -15.09 -22.87 11.40
C VAL A 125 -14.78 -23.82 12.54
N GLY A 126 -13.53 -24.30 12.59
CA GLY A 126 -13.18 -25.48 13.37
C GLY A 126 -12.67 -25.19 14.78
N GLY A 127 -12.44 -23.93 15.14
CA GLY A 127 -11.68 -23.62 16.35
C GLY A 127 -10.29 -24.24 16.25
N GLY A 128 -10.05 -25.35 16.98
CA GLY A 128 -8.81 -26.14 16.86
C GLY A 128 -8.82 -27.24 15.78
N ILE A 129 -9.94 -27.44 15.06
CA ILE A 129 -10.08 -28.47 14.03
C ILE A 129 -9.59 -27.95 12.67
N PRO A 130 -8.59 -28.57 12.02
CA PRO A 130 -8.03 -28.12 10.74
C PRO A 130 -8.87 -28.59 9.54
N ILE A 131 -10.14 -28.20 9.49
CA ILE A 131 -11.08 -28.61 8.44
C ILE A 131 -10.85 -27.89 7.11
N ILE A 132 -10.53 -26.59 7.11
CA ILE A 132 -10.35 -25.83 5.87
C ILE A 132 -9.05 -26.26 5.19
N SER A 133 -7.95 -26.41 5.93
CA SER A 133 -6.70 -26.97 5.41
C SER A 133 -6.87 -28.41 4.91
N LEU A 134 -7.66 -29.25 5.59
CA LEU A 134 -7.98 -30.58 5.07
C LEU A 134 -8.66 -30.47 3.69
N LEU A 135 -9.66 -29.60 3.54
CA LEU A 135 -10.39 -29.43 2.27
C LEU A 135 -9.53 -28.80 1.17
N GLU A 136 -8.73 -27.79 1.49
CA GLU A 136 -7.98 -27.00 0.50
C GLU A 136 -6.61 -27.59 0.14
N ASP A 137 -5.92 -28.26 1.06
CA ASP A 137 -4.54 -28.70 0.85
C ASP A 137 -4.46 -30.23 0.64
N TYR A 138 -5.28 -31.03 1.33
CA TYR A 138 -5.24 -32.49 1.25
C TYR A 138 -6.31 -33.08 0.32
N LEU A 139 -7.56 -32.63 0.44
CA LEU A 139 -8.71 -33.12 -0.33
C LEU A 139 -9.01 -32.30 -1.59
N ILE A 140 -8.07 -31.46 -2.04
CA ILE A 140 -8.29 -30.54 -3.17
C ILE A 140 -8.74 -31.24 -4.47
N PHE A 141 -8.26 -32.46 -4.70
CA PHE A 141 -8.56 -33.26 -5.89
C PHE A 141 -9.78 -34.19 -5.71
N HIS A 142 -10.40 -34.20 -4.54
CA HIS A 142 -11.58 -35.03 -4.24
C HIS A 142 -12.89 -34.33 -4.59
N GLY A 143 -13.83 -35.11 -5.11
CA GLY A 143 -15.25 -34.80 -5.04
C GLY A 143 -15.75 -34.97 -3.60
N ILE A 144 -16.16 -33.87 -2.98
CA ILE A 144 -16.78 -33.92 -1.65
C ILE A 144 -18.27 -34.15 -1.86
N LYS A 145 -18.78 -35.28 -1.38
CA LYS A 145 -20.21 -35.64 -1.50
C LYS A 145 -21.02 -34.95 -0.43
N ARG A 146 -20.54 -35.04 0.81
CA ARG A 146 -21.26 -34.55 1.98
C ARG A 146 -20.30 -34.11 3.09
N ILE A 147 -20.63 -33.04 3.77
CA ILE A 147 -20.01 -32.66 5.04
C ILE A 147 -21.11 -32.65 6.09
N ARG A 148 -20.90 -33.30 7.24
CA ARG A 148 -21.82 -33.19 8.38
C ARG A 148 -21.08 -33.10 9.69
N GLY A 149 -21.64 -32.42 10.68
CA GLY A 149 -20.95 -32.30 11.95
C GLY A 149 -21.69 -31.55 13.04
N ILE A 150 -21.16 -31.71 14.24
CA ILE A 150 -21.45 -30.89 15.41
C ILE A 150 -20.50 -29.69 15.34
N LEU A 151 -21.02 -28.55 14.91
CA LEU A 151 -20.23 -27.34 14.63
C LEU A 151 -20.28 -26.32 15.77
N ASN A 152 -21.11 -26.54 16.78
CA ASN A 152 -21.33 -25.63 17.88
C ASN A 152 -21.24 -26.36 19.24
N GLY A 153 -20.12 -26.15 19.94
CA GLY A 153 -19.86 -26.80 21.22
C GLY A 153 -20.83 -26.37 22.33
N THR A 154 -21.37 -25.16 22.28
CA THR A 154 -22.35 -24.64 23.26
C THR A 154 -23.63 -25.47 23.27
N THR A 155 -24.23 -25.67 22.09
CA THR A 155 -25.44 -26.48 21.93
C THR A 155 -25.17 -27.96 22.17
N ASN A 156 -24.00 -28.47 21.78
CA ASN A 156 -23.61 -29.85 22.10
C ASN A 156 -23.49 -30.06 23.62
N PHE A 157 -22.96 -29.09 24.36
CA PHE A 157 -22.86 -29.14 25.80
C PHE A 157 -24.25 -29.14 26.45
N ILE A 158 -25.13 -28.23 26.02
CA ILE A 158 -26.51 -28.15 26.52
C ILE A 158 -27.24 -29.48 26.31
N LEU A 159 -27.20 -30.04 25.09
CA LEU A 159 -27.81 -31.34 24.78
C LEU A 159 -27.19 -32.48 25.61
N SER A 160 -25.88 -32.46 25.84
CA SER A 160 -25.18 -33.45 26.66
C SER A 160 -25.58 -33.39 28.14
N GLU A 161 -25.81 -32.19 28.68
CA GLU A 161 -26.31 -32.01 30.05
C GLU A 161 -27.79 -32.39 30.18
N MET A 162 -28.62 -32.08 29.18
CA MET A 162 -30.01 -32.53 29.16
C MET A 162 -30.12 -34.06 29.07
N GLN A 163 -29.21 -34.72 28.34
CA GLN A 163 -29.11 -36.19 28.29
C GLN A 163 -28.78 -36.83 29.64
N LYS A 164 -28.22 -36.07 30.59
CA LYS A 164 -28.01 -36.51 31.98
C LYS A 164 -29.27 -36.34 32.85
N GLY A 165 -30.40 -35.96 32.25
CA GLY A 165 -31.70 -35.80 32.90
C GLY A 165 -32.04 -34.38 33.36
N ARG A 166 -31.25 -33.37 32.96
CA ARG A 166 -31.54 -31.95 33.25
C ARG A 166 -32.55 -31.38 32.25
N ASP A 167 -33.29 -30.35 32.65
CA ASP A 167 -34.08 -29.55 31.71
C ASP A 167 -33.22 -28.54 30.93
N TYR A 168 -33.79 -27.99 29.86
CA TYR A 168 -33.12 -27.04 28.97
C TYR A 168 -32.63 -25.79 29.70
N ALA A 169 -33.48 -25.19 30.54
CA ALA A 169 -33.16 -23.95 31.26
C ALA A 169 -31.97 -24.15 32.22
N SER A 170 -31.93 -25.27 32.92
CA SER A 170 -30.83 -25.62 33.83
C SER A 170 -29.54 -25.90 33.06
N ALA A 171 -29.61 -26.62 31.93
CA ALA A 171 -28.44 -26.90 31.10
C ALA A 171 -27.87 -25.62 30.48
N LEU A 172 -28.72 -24.71 29.99
CA LEU A 172 -28.32 -23.40 29.49
C LEU A 172 -27.65 -22.55 30.58
N LYS A 173 -28.24 -22.53 31.79
CA LYS A 173 -27.66 -21.80 32.92
C LYS A 173 -26.27 -22.32 33.29
N ILE A 174 -26.06 -23.64 33.30
CA ILE A 174 -24.73 -24.23 33.53
C ILE A 174 -23.75 -23.84 32.42
N ALA A 175 -24.21 -23.81 31.16
CA ALA A 175 -23.37 -23.38 30.05
C ALA A 175 -22.94 -21.90 30.20
N GLN A 176 -23.83 -21.03 30.68
CA GLN A 176 -23.52 -19.62 30.98
C GLN A 176 -22.56 -19.48 32.17
N GLU A 177 -22.79 -20.22 33.26
CA GLU A 177 -21.92 -20.22 34.45
C GLU A 177 -20.50 -20.71 34.12
N LYS A 178 -20.37 -21.65 33.19
CA LYS A 178 -19.08 -22.15 32.69
C LYS A 178 -18.46 -21.28 31.59
N GLY A 179 -19.15 -20.23 31.14
CA GLY A 179 -18.67 -19.33 30.10
C GLY A 179 -18.68 -19.92 28.68
N TYR A 180 -19.43 -20.99 28.44
CA TYR A 180 -19.62 -21.57 27.10
C TYR A 180 -20.72 -20.84 26.31
N ALA A 181 -21.73 -20.31 27.00
CA ALA A 181 -22.80 -19.50 26.42
C ALA A 181 -22.70 -18.06 26.91
N GLU A 182 -22.91 -17.09 26.02
CA GLU A 182 -23.02 -15.68 26.40
C GLU A 182 -24.37 -15.39 27.11
N ALA A 183 -24.50 -14.18 27.64
CA ALA A 183 -25.74 -13.72 28.28
C ALA A 183 -26.93 -13.77 27.30
N ASP A 184 -26.69 -13.43 26.03
CA ASP A 184 -27.59 -13.68 24.92
C ASP A 184 -27.04 -14.85 24.06
N PRO A 185 -27.56 -16.08 24.25
CA PRO A 185 -27.11 -17.26 23.53
C PRO A 185 -27.85 -17.46 22.19
N SER A 186 -28.66 -16.48 21.74
CA SER A 186 -29.58 -16.64 20.61
C SER A 186 -28.93 -17.19 19.35
N SER A 187 -27.71 -16.75 19.02
CA SER A 187 -26.98 -17.21 17.83
C SER A 187 -26.63 -18.70 17.91
N ASP A 188 -26.23 -19.19 19.08
CA ASP A 188 -25.93 -20.59 19.33
C ASP A 188 -27.21 -21.44 19.32
N VAL A 189 -28.17 -21.12 20.19
CA VAL A 189 -29.33 -22.00 20.44
C VAL A 189 -30.31 -22.04 19.28
N LYS A 190 -30.37 -20.99 18.44
CA LYS A 190 -31.15 -20.99 17.19
C LYS A 190 -30.44 -21.70 16.05
N GLY A 191 -29.16 -22.04 16.20
CA GLY A 191 -28.36 -22.73 15.19
C GLY A 191 -27.65 -21.83 14.19
N PHE A 192 -27.73 -20.50 14.34
CA PHE A 192 -27.08 -19.55 13.42
C PHE A 192 -25.55 -19.66 13.43
N ASP A 193 -24.92 -19.90 14.58
CA ASP A 193 -23.46 -20.13 14.65
C ASP A 193 -23.01 -21.29 13.76
N ALA A 194 -23.74 -22.42 13.81
CA ALA A 194 -23.49 -23.55 12.94
C ALA A 194 -23.79 -23.22 11.47
N ALA A 195 -24.83 -22.44 11.18
CA ALA A 195 -25.18 -22.01 9.82
C ALA A 195 -24.10 -21.12 9.19
N TYR A 196 -23.52 -20.17 9.93
CA TYR A 196 -22.36 -19.38 9.46
C TYR A 196 -21.19 -20.29 9.10
N LYS A 197 -20.91 -21.30 9.92
CA LYS A 197 -19.84 -22.27 9.66
C LYS A 197 -20.11 -23.12 8.42
N LEU A 198 -21.36 -23.53 8.19
CA LEU A 198 -21.77 -24.23 6.96
C LEU A 198 -21.63 -23.34 5.72
N SER A 199 -21.97 -22.05 5.81
CA SER A 199 -21.77 -21.09 4.72
C SER A 199 -20.29 -20.99 4.34
N VAL A 200 -19.41 -20.85 5.34
CA VAL A 200 -17.96 -20.83 5.12
C VAL A 200 -17.46 -22.13 4.47
N LEU A 201 -17.84 -23.30 5.00
CA LEU A 201 -17.43 -24.60 4.45
C LEU A 201 -17.94 -24.82 3.03
N THR A 202 -19.16 -24.37 2.73
CA THR A 202 -19.71 -24.42 1.36
C THR A 202 -18.86 -23.57 0.44
N GLY A 203 -18.58 -22.31 0.81
CA GLY A 203 -17.77 -21.40 0.01
C GLY A 203 -16.33 -21.87 -0.22
N VAL A 204 -15.71 -22.53 0.76
CA VAL A 204 -14.38 -23.14 0.59
C VAL A 204 -14.39 -24.19 -0.53
N LYS A 205 -15.47 -24.98 -0.65
CA LYS A 205 -15.53 -26.03 -1.67
C LYS A 205 -16.04 -25.53 -3.04
N THR A 206 -17.01 -24.62 -3.06
CA THR A 206 -17.70 -24.19 -4.29
C THR A 206 -17.16 -22.88 -4.86
N GLY A 207 -16.42 -22.10 -4.07
CA GLY A 207 -16.04 -20.72 -4.39
C GLY A 207 -17.16 -19.70 -4.15
N VAL A 208 -18.35 -20.14 -3.71
CA VAL A 208 -19.52 -19.28 -3.47
C VAL A 208 -20.02 -19.46 -2.04
N PHE A 209 -19.98 -18.39 -1.26
CA PHE A 209 -20.47 -18.35 0.12
C PHE A 209 -21.98 -18.09 0.12
N PRO A 210 -22.83 -19.07 0.48
CA PRO A 210 -24.27 -18.87 0.51
C PRO A 210 -24.67 -17.97 1.68
N GLY A 211 -25.67 -17.10 1.46
CA GLY A 211 -26.25 -16.31 2.54
C GLY A 211 -26.99 -17.19 3.54
N ILE A 212 -27.03 -16.78 4.82
CA ILE A 212 -27.65 -17.59 5.89
C ILE A 212 -29.13 -17.89 5.64
N SER A 213 -29.84 -17.00 4.96
CA SER A 213 -31.24 -17.20 4.61
C SER A 213 -31.48 -18.41 3.69
N THR A 214 -30.45 -18.92 3.01
CA THR A 214 -30.54 -20.11 2.15
C THR A 214 -30.21 -21.41 2.89
N ILE A 215 -29.76 -21.33 4.15
CA ILE A 215 -29.43 -22.50 4.97
C ILE A 215 -30.62 -22.78 5.90
N GLU A 216 -31.25 -23.93 5.73
CA GLU A 216 -32.38 -24.35 6.56
C GLU A 216 -31.92 -24.52 8.01
N THR A 217 -32.38 -23.66 8.92
CA THR A 217 -31.83 -23.59 10.28
C THR A 217 -32.93 -23.79 11.32
N LYS A 218 -32.80 -24.85 12.11
CA LYS A 218 -33.63 -25.17 13.27
C LYS A 218 -32.73 -25.40 14.48
N GLY A 219 -32.92 -24.60 15.52
CA GLY A 219 -32.16 -24.67 16.76
C GLY A 219 -32.61 -25.75 17.75
N ILE A 220 -32.13 -25.63 18.98
CA ILE A 220 -32.44 -26.53 20.11
C ILE A 220 -33.47 -25.95 21.09
N GLU A 221 -33.93 -24.71 20.90
CA GLU A 221 -34.82 -24.01 21.85
C GLU A 221 -36.15 -24.74 22.12
N GLY A 222 -36.64 -25.52 21.16
CA GLY A 222 -37.90 -26.27 21.27
C GLY A 222 -37.72 -27.73 21.69
N ILE A 223 -36.54 -28.15 22.14
CA ILE A 223 -36.27 -29.53 22.53
C ILE A 223 -36.61 -29.72 24.00
N GLU A 224 -37.47 -30.70 24.29
CA GLU A 224 -37.84 -31.04 25.66
C GLU A 224 -37.05 -32.24 26.19
N LYS A 225 -37.02 -32.38 27.52
CA LYS A 225 -36.44 -33.56 28.18
C LYS A 225 -37.07 -34.87 27.69
N SER A 226 -38.36 -34.86 27.41
CA SER A 226 -39.13 -36.01 26.91
C SER A 226 -38.63 -36.50 25.54
N ASP A 227 -38.17 -35.60 24.67
CA ASP A 227 -37.60 -35.94 23.36
C ASP A 227 -36.27 -36.69 23.51
N LEU A 228 -35.45 -36.28 24.48
CA LEU A 228 -34.17 -36.92 24.77
C LEU A 228 -34.35 -38.30 25.41
N GLU A 229 -35.32 -38.43 26.31
CA GLU A 229 -35.68 -39.72 26.93
C GLU A 229 -36.21 -40.70 25.87
N ARG A 230 -37.02 -40.22 24.93
CA ARG A 230 -37.49 -41.01 23.78
C ARG A 230 -36.33 -41.50 22.92
N ALA A 231 -35.41 -40.61 22.55
CA ALA A 231 -34.22 -40.97 21.79
C ALA A 231 -33.34 -41.98 22.54
N ALA A 232 -33.12 -41.76 23.84
CA ALA A 232 -32.31 -42.65 24.69
C ALA A 232 -32.92 -44.06 24.82
N THR A 233 -34.25 -44.16 24.95
CA THR A 233 -34.97 -45.45 25.00
C THR A 233 -34.80 -46.23 23.69
N ALA A 234 -34.69 -45.52 22.55
CA ALA A 234 -34.40 -46.11 21.25
C ALA A 234 -32.90 -46.40 21.02
N GLY A 235 -32.03 -46.18 22.02
CA GLY A 235 -30.58 -46.36 21.90
C GLY A 235 -29.85 -45.24 21.15
N LYS A 236 -30.52 -44.11 20.92
CA LYS A 236 -30.04 -42.97 20.12
C LYS A 236 -29.70 -41.77 21.00
N LYS A 237 -28.98 -40.81 20.41
CA LYS A 237 -28.72 -39.49 21.03
C LYS A 237 -29.18 -38.37 20.11
N LEU A 238 -29.86 -37.37 20.67
CA LEU A 238 -30.20 -36.16 19.92
C LEU A 238 -28.99 -35.21 19.86
N LYS A 239 -28.62 -34.75 18.67
CA LYS A 239 -27.50 -33.84 18.40
C LYS A 239 -27.92 -32.74 17.43
N LEU A 240 -27.42 -31.52 17.60
CA LEU A 240 -27.58 -30.46 16.60
C LEU A 240 -26.54 -30.68 15.49
N ILE A 241 -26.99 -31.14 14.33
CA ILE A 241 -26.10 -31.49 13.21
C ILE A 241 -26.31 -30.50 12.07
N GLY A 242 -25.20 -29.89 11.65
CA GLY A 242 -25.10 -29.21 10.37
C GLY A 242 -24.73 -30.20 9.27
N THR A 243 -25.41 -30.14 8.12
CA THR A 243 -25.17 -31.00 6.95
C THR A 243 -25.08 -30.13 5.70
N ILE A 244 -24.10 -30.42 4.84
CA ILE A 244 -23.96 -29.92 3.46
C ILE A 244 -24.01 -31.16 2.56
N ASP A 245 -25.01 -31.23 1.71
CA ASP A 245 -25.13 -32.22 0.64
C ASP A 245 -24.80 -31.53 -0.68
N PHE A 246 -23.60 -31.80 -1.22
CA PHE A 246 -23.12 -31.17 -2.45
C PHE A 246 -23.78 -31.75 -3.69
N GLU A 247 -24.30 -32.97 -3.64
CA GLU A 247 -25.02 -33.58 -4.77
C GLU A 247 -26.42 -32.97 -4.92
N ARG A 248 -27.03 -32.59 -3.80
CA ARG A 248 -28.36 -31.94 -3.77
C ARG A 248 -28.32 -30.43 -3.67
N GLU A 249 -27.13 -29.83 -3.55
CA GLU A 249 -26.92 -28.39 -3.32
C GLU A 249 -27.73 -27.85 -2.14
N ARG A 250 -27.80 -28.62 -1.03
CA ARG A 250 -28.56 -28.24 0.17
C ARG A 250 -27.68 -28.20 1.41
N ALA A 251 -27.90 -27.18 2.23
CA ALA A 251 -27.28 -27.06 3.56
C ALA A 251 -28.36 -26.86 4.62
N SER A 252 -28.24 -27.55 5.75
CA SER A 252 -29.17 -27.44 6.86
C SER A 252 -28.50 -27.63 8.22
N VAL A 253 -29.05 -26.99 9.25
CA VAL A 253 -28.71 -27.18 10.66
C VAL A 253 -29.98 -27.57 11.39
N GLN A 254 -30.03 -28.75 11.98
CA GLN A 254 -31.21 -29.19 12.74
C GLN A 254 -30.88 -30.26 13.77
N PRO A 255 -31.71 -30.42 14.82
CA PRO A 255 -31.60 -31.55 15.74
C PRO A 255 -31.88 -32.86 15.01
N GLN A 256 -31.00 -33.85 15.18
CA GLN A 256 -31.10 -35.17 14.55
C GLN A 256 -30.83 -36.25 15.60
N GLU A 257 -31.56 -37.36 15.50
CA GLU A 257 -31.28 -38.57 16.27
C GLU A 257 -30.11 -39.32 15.64
N VAL A 258 -29.09 -39.61 16.44
CA VAL A 258 -27.85 -40.26 16.02
C VAL A 258 -27.80 -41.65 16.64
N GLU A 259 -27.55 -42.67 15.83
CA GLU A 259 -27.43 -44.07 16.23
C GLU A 259 -26.09 -44.34 16.93
N ARG A 260 -26.01 -45.43 17.71
CA ARG A 260 -24.82 -45.76 18.50
C ARG A 260 -23.55 -46.04 17.68
N ASP A 261 -23.71 -46.52 16.45
CA ASP A 261 -22.63 -46.81 15.51
C ASP A 261 -22.19 -45.58 14.70
N ASP A 262 -22.95 -44.48 14.75
CA ASP A 262 -22.56 -43.23 14.08
C ASP A 262 -21.41 -42.55 14.87
N PRO A 263 -20.33 -42.12 14.20
CA PRO A 263 -19.18 -41.54 14.88
C PRO A 263 -19.48 -40.29 15.72
N LEU A 264 -20.53 -39.53 15.37
CA LEU A 264 -20.96 -38.34 16.10
C LEU A 264 -21.68 -38.67 17.43
N TRP A 265 -22.10 -39.92 17.64
CA TRP A 265 -22.81 -40.34 18.85
C TRP A 265 -21.99 -40.14 20.13
N SER A 266 -20.69 -40.37 20.03
CA SER A 266 -19.74 -40.29 21.16
C SER A 266 -19.19 -38.89 21.43
N VAL A 267 -19.61 -37.89 20.65
CA VAL A 267 -19.11 -36.51 20.73
C VAL A 267 -19.99 -35.72 21.68
N ASP A 268 -19.54 -35.56 22.92
CA ASP A 268 -20.31 -34.93 24.00
C ASP A 268 -19.57 -33.68 24.55
N GLY A 269 -20.26 -32.89 25.36
CA GLY A 269 -19.67 -31.70 25.98
C GLY A 269 -19.43 -30.57 24.98
N VAL A 270 -18.27 -29.91 25.07
CA VAL A 270 -17.91 -28.73 24.26
C VAL A 270 -17.15 -29.06 22.98
N GLU A 271 -17.01 -30.35 22.67
CA GLU A 271 -16.31 -30.80 21.47
C GLU A 271 -17.15 -30.57 20.22
N ASN A 272 -16.44 -30.16 19.17
CA ASN A 272 -16.95 -30.18 17.81
C ASN A 272 -16.44 -31.45 17.10
N ALA A 273 -17.20 -31.89 16.11
CA ALA A 273 -16.75 -32.95 15.22
C ALA A 273 -17.31 -32.74 13.82
N ILE A 274 -16.47 -32.93 12.80
CA ILE A 274 -16.81 -32.74 11.39
C ILE A 274 -16.43 -34.01 10.64
N GLU A 275 -17.42 -34.62 10.00
CA GLU A 275 -17.25 -35.73 9.08
C GLU A 275 -17.31 -35.21 7.63
N VAL A 276 -16.32 -35.60 6.82
CA VAL A 276 -16.24 -35.30 5.39
C VAL A 276 -16.31 -36.61 4.62
N GLU A 277 -17.32 -36.75 3.78
CA GLU A 277 -17.53 -37.89 2.90
C GLU A 277 -17.05 -37.56 1.48
N THR A 278 -16.08 -38.35 1.01
CA THR A 278 -15.41 -38.16 -0.28
C THR A 278 -15.78 -39.27 -1.26
N ASP A 279 -15.56 -39.02 -2.53
CA ASP A 279 -15.70 -39.98 -3.62
C ASP A 279 -14.62 -41.07 -3.63
N LEU A 280 -13.35 -40.72 -3.34
CA LEU A 280 -12.20 -41.63 -3.51
C LEU A 280 -11.65 -42.22 -2.20
N SER A 281 -11.68 -41.49 -1.07
CA SER A 281 -11.01 -41.90 0.17
C SER A 281 -11.95 -42.13 1.35
N GLY A 282 -13.23 -42.36 1.07
CA GLY A 282 -14.23 -42.65 2.09
C GLY A 282 -14.50 -41.46 3.01
N ARG A 283 -14.64 -41.72 4.32
CA ARG A 283 -15.04 -40.74 5.33
C ARG A 283 -13.89 -40.35 6.24
N PHE A 284 -13.70 -39.06 6.43
CA PHE A 284 -12.75 -38.47 7.38
C PHE A 284 -13.54 -37.87 8.54
N LEU A 285 -13.15 -38.17 9.78
CA LEU A 285 -13.71 -37.54 10.97
C LEU A 285 -12.62 -36.75 11.69
N LEU A 286 -12.86 -35.46 11.89
CA LEU A 286 -12.04 -34.61 12.73
C LEU A 286 -12.82 -34.25 14.00
N ARG A 287 -12.21 -34.38 15.17
CA ARG A 287 -12.80 -34.06 16.48
C ARG A 287 -11.82 -33.22 17.29
N GLY A 288 -12.33 -32.25 18.03
CA GLY A 288 -11.53 -31.41 18.92
C GLY A 288 -12.37 -30.34 19.63
N GLU A 289 -11.72 -29.57 20.49
CA GLU A 289 -12.38 -28.46 21.18
C GLU A 289 -12.73 -27.35 20.19
N GLY A 290 -14.02 -27.02 20.13
CA GLY A 290 -14.59 -26.12 19.12
C GLY A 290 -14.62 -24.65 19.49
N ALA A 291 -14.38 -24.31 20.75
CA ALA A 291 -14.52 -22.96 21.29
C ALA A 291 -13.48 -22.67 22.36
N GLY A 292 -13.07 -21.40 22.47
CA GLY A 292 -12.10 -20.93 23.44
C GLY A 292 -10.96 -20.13 22.82
N ALA A 293 -10.31 -19.29 23.63
CA ALA A 293 -9.25 -18.40 23.14
C ALA A 293 -8.05 -19.16 22.56
N GLN A 294 -7.63 -20.25 23.22
CA GLN A 294 -6.47 -21.05 22.82
C GLN A 294 -6.68 -21.84 21.52
N PRO A 295 -7.78 -22.62 21.35
CA PRO A 295 -8.03 -23.31 20.08
C PRO A 295 -8.10 -22.35 18.89
N THR A 296 -8.81 -21.23 19.02
CA THR A 296 -8.93 -20.22 17.95
C THR A 296 -7.59 -19.55 17.65
N ALA A 297 -6.82 -19.16 18.67
CA ALA A 297 -5.48 -18.60 18.47
C ALA A 297 -4.54 -19.61 17.79
N THR A 298 -4.66 -20.90 18.12
CA THR A 298 -3.89 -21.97 17.48
C THR A 298 -4.17 -22.06 15.99
N ALA A 299 -5.45 -22.01 15.58
CA ALA A 299 -5.80 -22.00 14.15
C ALA A 299 -5.32 -20.73 13.43
N ILE A 300 -5.42 -19.55 14.07
CA ILE A 300 -4.85 -18.31 13.51
C ILE A 300 -3.34 -18.46 13.30
N ILE A 301 -2.60 -18.96 14.29
CA ILE A 301 -1.15 -19.14 14.17
C ILE A 301 -0.82 -20.18 13.09
N SER A 302 -1.58 -21.27 13.00
CA SER A 302 -1.46 -22.25 11.91
C SER A 302 -1.63 -21.58 10.54
N ASP A 303 -2.64 -20.71 10.40
CA ASP A 303 -2.88 -19.96 9.17
C ASP A 303 -1.81 -18.91 8.89
N ILE A 304 -1.25 -18.24 9.90
CA ILE A 304 -0.09 -17.36 9.73
C ILE A 304 1.07 -18.16 9.13
N LEU A 305 1.33 -19.37 9.65
CA LEU A 305 2.39 -20.24 9.14
C LEU A 305 2.06 -20.79 7.75
N ARG A 306 0.80 -21.14 7.47
CA ARG A 306 0.35 -21.58 6.15
C ARG A 306 0.49 -20.44 5.12
N ALA A 307 -0.03 -19.27 5.44
CA ALA A 307 0.14 -18.03 4.70
C ALA A 307 1.61 -17.71 4.45
N SER A 308 2.49 -17.90 5.43
CA SER A 308 3.92 -17.64 5.27
C SER A 308 4.58 -18.52 4.20
N ARG A 309 4.11 -19.77 4.03
CA ARG A 309 4.59 -20.69 2.98
C ARG A 309 4.11 -20.27 1.60
N TYR A 310 2.86 -19.83 1.49
CA TYR A 310 2.32 -19.30 0.24
C TYR A 310 2.99 -17.98 -0.14
N ALA A 311 3.20 -17.11 0.85
CA ALA A 311 3.96 -15.89 0.71
C ALA A 311 5.37 -16.18 0.23
N GLU A 312 6.04 -17.27 0.65
CA GLU A 312 7.40 -17.64 0.19
C GLU A 312 7.46 -18.12 -1.27
N LYS A 313 6.46 -18.89 -1.73
CA LYS A 313 6.30 -19.17 -3.18
C LYS A 313 6.10 -17.90 -4.00
N GLN A 314 5.68 -16.81 -3.35
CA GLN A 314 5.51 -15.49 -3.93
C GLN A 314 6.62 -14.48 -3.53
N SER A 315 7.45 -14.77 -2.51
CA SER A 315 8.41 -13.83 -1.90
C SER A 315 9.77 -13.93 -2.58
N ASN A 316 9.74 -13.74 -3.89
CA ASN A 316 10.69 -12.82 -4.47
C ASN A 316 10.15 -11.40 -4.30
N SER A 317 9.86 -10.94 -3.06
CA SER A 317 9.49 -9.54 -2.82
C SER A 317 10.75 -8.68 -2.91
N VAL A 318 11.22 -8.55 -4.15
CA VAL A 318 12.27 -7.61 -4.50
C VAL A 318 11.71 -6.23 -4.19
N VAL A 319 12.40 -5.47 -3.35
CA VAL A 319 12.01 -4.08 -3.04
C VAL A 319 13.11 -3.19 -3.58
N ILE A 320 12.73 -2.24 -4.42
CA ILE A 320 13.68 -1.22 -4.89
C ILE A 320 13.73 -0.11 -3.87
N MET A 321 14.94 0.22 -3.42
CA MET A 321 15.20 1.26 -2.42
C MET A 321 16.11 2.31 -3.01
N LYS A 322 15.57 3.46 -3.36
CA LYS A 322 16.35 4.57 -3.91
C LYS A 322 16.78 5.51 -2.81
N PHE A 323 18.06 5.88 -2.76
CA PHE A 323 18.60 6.87 -1.83
C PHE A 323 19.04 8.14 -2.59
N GLY A 324 18.58 9.30 -2.13
CA GLY A 324 19.02 10.61 -2.63
C GLY A 324 20.43 10.98 -2.19
N GLY A 325 21.03 12.00 -2.80
CA GLY A 325 22.41 12.39 -2.51
C GLY A 325 22.64 12.85 -1.07
N THR A 326 21.69 13.60 -0.49
CA THR A 326 21.71 14.02 0.92
C THR A 326 21.50 12.87 1.91
N SER A 327 20.98 11.72 1.45
CA SER A 327 20.83 10.51 2.24
C SER A 327 22.13 9.70 2.34
N VAL A 328 23.15 10.03 1.55
CA VAL A 328 24.43 9.32 1.48
C VAL A 328 25.62 10.29 1.42
N ASP A 329 25.46 11.53 1.88
CA ASP A 329 26.48 12.58 1.75
C ASP A 329 27.67 12.41 2.70
N THR A 330 27.51 11.68 3.81
CA THR A 330 28.61 11.34 4.74
C THR A 330 28.74 9.83 4.97
N PRO A 331 29.93 9.35 5.38
CA PRO A 331 30.13 7.95 5.75
C PRO A 331 29.17 7.46 6.85
N GLU A 332 28.80 8.30 7.81
CA GLU A 332 27.85 7.98 8.88
C GLU A 332 26.46 7.68 8.30
N LYS A 333 25.97 8.55 7.40
CA LYS A 333 24.68 8.32 6.73
C LYS A 333 24.70 7.07 5.85
N ILE A 334 25.82 6.79 5.19
CA ILE A 334 26.00 5.54 4.42
C ILE A 334 25.90 4.32 5.33
N LYS A 335 26.48 4.36 6.54
CA LYS A 335 26.34 3.28 7.53
C LYS A 335 24.89 3.13 8.00
N ASP A 336 24.16 4.21 8.23
CA ASP A 336 22.73 4.17 8.58
C ASP A 336 21.89 3.50 7.48
N VAL A 337 22.17 3.83 6.21
CA VAL A 337 21.56 3.19 5.04
C VAL A 337 21.85 1.69 5.05
N ALA A 338 23.10 1.28 5.26
CA ALA A 338 23.47 -0.14 5.33
C ALA A 338 22.75 -0.88 6.47
N GLN A 339 22.61 -0.28 7.64
CA GLN A 339 21.84 -0.85 8.76
C GLN A 339 20.34 -0.99 8.42
N ARG A 340 19.76 -0.01 7.72
CA ARG A 340 18.37 -0.09 7.25
C ARG A 340 18.18 -1.23 6.27
N VAL A 341 19.12 -1.41 5.34
CA VAL A 341 19.14 -2.54 4.42
C VAL A 341 19.25 -3.86 5.17
N GLN A 342 20.13 -3.95 6.18
CA GLN A 342 20.26 -5.14 7.02
C GLN A 342 18.93 -5.52 7.67
N ARG A 343 18.20 -4.56 8.24
CA ARG A 343 16.87 -4.81 8.83
C ARG A 343 15.88 -5.38 7.80
N LYS A 344 15.90 -4.91 6.55
CA LYS A 344 15.07 -5.43 5.45
C LYS A 344 15.48 -6.86 5.04
N VAL A 345 16.78 -7.12 4.92
CA VAL A 345 17.28 -8.47 4.60
C VAL A 345 16.89 -9.45 5.71
N LEU A 346 17.09 -9.08 6.98
CA LEU A 346 16.70 -9.89 8.14
C LEU A 346 15.19 -10.14 8.22
N SER A 347 14.36 -9.27 7.66
CA SER A 347 12.92 -9.48 7.57
C SER A 347 12.50 -10.38 6.40
N GLY A 348 13.44 -10.87 5.59
CA GLY A 348 13.19 -11.73 4.43
C GLY A 348 12.96 -10.99 3.11
N VAL A 349 13.15 -9.66 3.08
CA VAL A 349 13.04 -8.85 1.85
C VAL A 349 14.32 -8.96 1.03
N LYS A 350 14.22 -8.91 -0.31
CA LYS A 350 15.37 -8.87 -1.22
C LYS A 350 15.59 -7.46 -1.76
N PRO A 351 16.35 -6.59 -1.07
CA PRO A 351 16.51 -5.21 -1.49
C PRO A 351 17.42 -5.10 -2.72
N VAL A 352 17.06 -4.20 -3.64
CA VAL A 352 17.93 -3.66 -4.69
C VAL A 352 18.02 -2.16 -4.48
N LEU A 353 19.24 -1.66 -4.33
CA LEU A 353 19.46 -0.24 -4.07
C LEU A 353 19.69 0.52 -5.36
N VAL A 354 19.18 1.76 -5.41
CA VAL A 354 19.57 2.76 -6.41
C VAL A 354 20.12 3.96 -5.67
N VAL A 355 21.37 4.36 -5.95
CA VAL A 355 22.05 5.41 -5.19
C VAL A 355 22.43 6.55 -6.12
N SER A 356 22.22 7.79 -5.65
CA SER A 356 22.61 9.02 -6.36
C SER A 356 24.04 9.44 -5.95
N ALA A 357 24.65 10.38 -6.67
CA ALA A 357 25.90 11.00 -6.23
C ALA A 357 25.79 11.61 -4.82
N MET A 358 26.88 11.61 -4.05
CA MET A 358 26.91 12.12 -2.67
C MET A 358 26.72 13.64 -2.63
N GLY A 359 25.84 14.13 -1.74
CA GLY A 359 25.67 15.57 -1.49
C GLY A 359 25.44 16.39 -2.77
N PHE A 360 26.33 17.36 -3.01
CA PHE A 360 26.32 18.28 -4.17
C PHE A 360 27.36 17.92 -5.24
N GLU A 361 27.93 16.71 -5.22
CA GLU A 361 29.02 16.31 -6.12
C GLU A 361 28.65 16.49 -7.61
N THR A 362 27.41 16.20 -8.01
CA THR A 362 26.94 16.41 -9.39
C THR A 362 27.04 17.88 -9.79
N ASP A 363 26.69 18.82 -8.91
CA ASP A 363 26.78 20.25 -9.17
C ASP A 363 28.25 20.70 -9.26
N THR A 364 29.11 20.20 -8.38
CA THR A 364 30.56 20.45 -8.43
C THR A 364 31.19 19.97 -9.74
N LEU A 365 30.80 18.79 -10.23
CA LEU A 365 31.25 18.28 -11.52
C LEU A 365 30.73 19.13 -12.69
N HIS A 366 29.51 19.64 -12.60
CA HIS A 366 28.95 20.58 -13.57
C HIS A 366 29.73 21.90 -13.62
N GLU A 367 30.06 22.47 -12.47
CA GLU A 367 30.84 23.71 -12.35
C GLU A 367 32.26 23.52 -12.91
N LEU A 368 32.94 22.45 -12.53
CA LEU A 368 34.29 22.13 -13.02
C LEU A 368 34.34 21.97 -14.54
N ALA A 369 33.32 21.34 -15.14
CA ALA A 369 33.24 21.22 -16.60
C ALA A 369 33.08 22.59 -17.28
N ARG A 370 32.36 23.53 -16.65
CA ARG A 370 32.16 24.89 -17.16
C ARG A 370 33.41 25.75 -17.03
N GLU A 371 34.24 25.54 -16.01
CA GLU A 371 35.55 26.19 -15.91
C GLU A 371 36.46 25.82 -17.09
N ILE A 372 36.28 24.63 -17.68
CA ILE A 372 37.04 24.16 -18.85
C ILE A 372 36.41 24.62 -20.16
N SER A 373 35.08 24.64 -20.25
CA SER A 373 34.36 24.93 -21.49
C SER A 373 32.95 25.47 -21.23
N ASP A 374 32.61 26.61 -21.84
CA ASP A 374 31.27 27.20 -21.79
C ASP A 374 30.17 26.30 -22.40
N LYS A 375 30.56 25.40 -23.33
CA LYS A 375 29.65 24.45 -23.98
C LYS A 375 30.25 23.05 -24.01
N PRO A 376 30.31 22.36 -22.85
CA PRO A 376 30.86 21.01 -22.77
C PRO A 376 30.14 20.06 -23.73
N ASN A 377 30.88 19.14 -24.34
CA ASN A 377 30.27 18.11 -25.17
C ASN A 377 29.41 17.17 -24.28
N GLY A 378 28.16 16.92 -24.68
CA GLY A 378 27.22 16.12 -23.87
C GLY A 378 27.68 14.70 -23.57
N ARG A 379 28.41 14.05 -24.50
CA ARG A 379 28.96 12.70 -24.29
C ARG A 379 30.00 12.69 -23.16
N GLU A 380 30.95 13.62 -23.20
CA GLU A 380 31.98 13.75 -22.16
C GLU A 380 31.38 14.19 -20.83
N MET A 381 30.31 15.00 -20.89
CA MET A 381 29.55 15.37 -19.71
C MET A 381 28.90 14.17 -19.03
N ASP A 382 28.30 13.27 -19.82
CA ASP A 382 27.70 12.06 -19.28
C ASP A 382 28.72 11.13 -18.64
N MET A 383 29.90 11.02 -19.26
CA MET A 383 31.03 10.28 -18.69
C MET A 383 31.49 10.89 -17.35
N LEU A 384 31.64 12.22 -17.28
CA LEU A 384 32.06 12.92 -16.06
C LEU A 384 31.05 12.75 -14.93
N LEU A 385 29.77 13.04 -15.18
CA LEU A 385 28.74 13.03 -14.15
C LEU A 385 28.49 11.63 -13.59
N ALA A 386 28.58 10.59 -14.43
CA ALA A 386 28.39 9.20 -14.00
C ALA A 386 29.41 8.74 -12.94
N THR A 387 30.56 9.41 -12.82
CA THR A 387 31.57 9.10 -11.79
C THR A 387 31.05 9.36 -10.37
N GLY A 388 30.15 10.33 -10.20
CA GLY A 388 29.55 10.67 -8.91
C GLY A 388 28.76 9.51 -8.32
N GLU A 389 27.86 8.91 -9.10
CA GLU A 389 27.11 7.73 -8.64
C GLU A 389 28.01 6.50 -8.49
N GLN A 390 29.02 6.31 -9.34
CA GLN A 390 29.94 5.18 -9.25
C GLN A 390 30.71 5.17 -7.92
N LYS A 391 31.14 6.35 -7.44
CA LYS A 391 31.73 6.53 -6.11
C LYS A 391 30.74 6.16 -5.01
N SER A 392 29.50 6.66 -5.06
CA SER A 392 28.47 6.37 -4.05
C SER A 392 28.15 4.88 -3.93
N ILE A 393 27.89 4.19 -5.04
CA ILE A 393 27.49 2.77 -5.01
C ILE A 393 28.59 1.87 -4.45
N ALA A 394 29.85 2.21 -4.70
CA ALA A 394 30.98 1.46 -4.16
C ALA A 394 31.05 1.59 -2.65
N LEU A 395 30.94 2.81 -2.12
CA LEU A 395 30.94 3.07 -0.67
C LEU A 395 29.76 2.42 0.04
N VAL A 396 28.56 2.49 -0.54
CA VAL A 396 27.36 1.83 0.02
C VAL A 396 27.51 0.31 0.01
N ALA A 397 28.02 -0.28 -1.08
CA ALA A 397 28.27 -1.72 -1.14
C ALA A 397 29.30 -2.18 -0.09
N MET A 398 30.39 -1.42 0.11
CA MET A 398 31.37 -1.69 1.16
C MET A 398 30.74 -1.64 2.56
N ALA A 399 29.90 -0.64 2.85
CA ALA A 399 29.23 -0.53 4.14
C ALA A 399 28.25 -1.68 4.42
N ILE A 400 27.56 -2.18 3.39
CA ILE A 400 26.70 -3.37 3.49
C ILE A 400 27.54 -4.64 3.74
N GLN A 401 28.71 -4.75 3.09
CA GLN A 401 29.63 -5.87 3.29
C GLN A 401 30.23 -5.91 4.70
N GLU A 402 30.55 -4.74 5.27
CA GLU A 402 31.04 -4.62 6.65
C GLU A 402 30.04 -5.15 7.69
N LEU A 403 28.75 -5.11 7.37
CA LEU A 403 27.67 -5.69 8.19
C LEU A 403 27.48 -7.20 7.97
N GLY A 404 28.40 -7.87 7.27
CA GLY A 404 28.40 -9.32 7.03
C GLY A 404 27.48 -9.79 5.90
N MET A 405 26.91 -8.87 5.10
CA MET A 405 26.03 -9.21 3.97
C MET A 405 26.80 -9.27 2.66
N LYS A 406 26.35 -10.10 1.71
CA LYS A 406 26.87 -10.05 0.34
C LYS A 406 26.29 -8.84 -0.38
N SER A 407 27.13 -8.01 -0.99
CA SER A 407 26.69 -6.87 -1.79
C SER A 407 27.58 -6.67 -3.01
N ILE A 408 27.02 -6.11 -4.07
CA ILE A 408 27.74 -5.79 -5.29
C ILE A 408 27.27 -4.46 -5.88
N SER A 409 28.20 -3.60 -6.26
CA SER A 409 27.92 -2.36 -6.98
C SER A 409 27.84 -2.60 -8.49
N LEU A 410 26.88 -1.97 -9.17
CA LEU A 410 26.68 -2.08 -10.61
C LEU A 410 26.48 -0.68 -11.21
N SER A 411 27.31 -0.30 -12.18
CA SER A 411 27.04 0.88 -13.02
C SER A 411 25.80 0.68 -13.90
N GLY A 412 25.30 1.75 -14.53
CA GLY A 412 24.13 1.65 -15.42
C GLY A 412 24.31 0.63 -16.55
N ASN A 413 25.52 0.58 -17.13
CA ASN A 413 25.89 -0.40 -18.16
C ASN A 413 25.93 -1.83 -17.59
N GLN A 414 26.56 -2.03 -16.42
CA GLN A 414 26.63 -3.35 -15.78
C GLN A 414 25.23 -3.84 -15.38
N ALA A 415 24.35 -2.95 -14.93
CA ALA A 415 22.94 -3.22 -14.67
C ALA A 415 22.09 -3.36 -15.95
N ARG A 416 22.71 -3.23 -17.14
CA ARG A 416 22.10 -3.37 -18.47
C ARG A 416 20.92 -2.43 -18.70
N ILE A 417 21.05 -1.19 -18.25
CA ILE A 417 20.09 -0.11 -18.50
C ILE A 417 20.41 0.48 -19.88
N GLN A 418 19.66 0.07 -20.89
CA GLN A 418 19.86 0.52 -22.28
C GLN A 418 19.13 1.83 -22.54
N THR A 419 19.83 2.76 -23.19
CA THR A 419 19.35 4.11 -23.51
C THR A 419 19.53 4.45 -24.99
N ASP A 420 18.84 5.52 -25.44
CA ASP A 420 19.17 6.18 -26.70
C ASP A 420 20.47 7.01 -26.58
N SER A 421 20.94 7.57 -27.71
CA SER A 421 22.18 8.37 -27.76
C SER A 421 21.95 9.87 -27.52
N ASN A 422 20.84 10.24 -26.88
CA ASN A 422 20.56 11.64 -26.53
C ASN A 422 21.26 12.02 -25.22
N PHE A 423 22.58 12.24 -25.29
CA PHE A 423 23.42 12.56 -24.13
C PHE A 423 22.86 13.73 -23.28
N SER A 424 23.16 13.72 -21.98
CA SER A 424 22.62 14.62 -20.93
C SER A 424 21.13 14.45 -20.61
N ASN A 425 20.35 13.73 -21.43
CA ASN A 425 18.91 13.58 -21.27
C ASN A 425 18.38 12.34 -22.00
N ALA A 426 19.08 11.22 -21.85
CA ALA A 426 18.80 10.00 -22.58
C ALA A 426 17.51 9.33 -22.09
N ARG A 427 16.83 8.62 -22.98
CA ARG A 427 15.62 7.85 -22.65
C ARG A 427 15.96 6.37 -22.48
N ILE A 428 15.41 5.74 -21.45
CA ILE A 428 15.54 4.29 -21.26
C ILE A 428 14.72 3.57 -22.33
N VAL A 429 15.39 2.72 -23.11
CA VAL A 429 14.80 1.89 -24.18
C VAL A 429 14.50 0.48 -23.65
N GLY A 430 15.31 -0.03 -22.72
CA GLY A 430 15.11 -1.34 -22.13
C GLY A 430 15.97 -1.57 -20.89
N ILE A 431 15.59 -2.55 -20.08
CA ILE A 431 16.39 -3.05 -18.95
C ILE A 431 16.37 -4.57 -19.00
N ASP A 432 17.55 -5.19 -18.97
CA ASP A 432 17.72 -6.62 -18.77
C ASP A 432 18.01 -6.90 -17.28
N ALA A 433 16.99 -7.40 -16.58
CA ALA A 433 17.05 -7.70 -15.16
C ALA A 433 17.70 -9.06 -14.81
N ASP A 434 18.12 -9.87 -15.79
CA ASP A 434 18.60 -11.24 -15.53
C ASP A 434 19.85 -11.27 -14.66
N LEU A 435 20.76 -10.31 -14.86
CA LEU A 435 21.96 -10.20 -14.03
C LEU A 435 21.59 -9.90 -12.57
N ILE A 436 20.72 -8.92 -12.34
CA ILE A 436 20.29 -8.53 -10.99
C ILE A 436 19.54 -9.70 -10.33
N ASN A 437 18.64 -10.36 -11.06
CA ASN A 437 17.93 -11.56 -10.58
C ASN A 437 18.89 -12.69 -10.17
N ARG A 438 19.98 -12.91 -10.91
CA ARG A 438 21.01 -13.90 -10.54
C ARG A 438 21.73 -13.50 -9.25
N TYR A 439 22.07 -12.23 -9.06
CA TYR A 439 22.68 -11.78 -7.81
C TYR A 439 21.73 -11.96 -6.61
N LEU A 440 20.46 -11.59 -6.76
CA LEU A 440 19.44 -11.76 -5.73
C LEU A 440 19.25 -13.25 -5.36
N LYS A 441 19.25 -14.15 -6.34
CA LYS A 441 19.19 -15.61 -6.10
C LYS A 441 20.39 -16.13 -5.31
N ASN A 442 21.55 -15.52 -5.46
CA ASN A 442 22.78 -15.89 -4.74
C ASN A 442 22.97 -15.15 -3.40
N GLY A 443 21.93 -14.43 -2.94
CA GLY A 443 21.92 -13.73 -1.66
C GLY A 443 22.69 -12.41 -1.64
N TYR A 444 23.03 -11.85 -2.80
CA TYR A 444 23.63 -10.51 -2.90
C TYR A 444 22.55 -9.43 -2.77
N VAL A 445 22.94 -8.29 -2.18
CA VAL A 445 22.25 -7.00 -2.25
C VAL A 445 22.87 -6.16 -3.38
N PRO A 446 22.22 -6.04 -4.54
CA PRO A 446 22.73 -5.22 -5.64
C PRO A 446 22.57 -3.74 -5.34
N VAL A 447 23.60 -2.94 -5.61
CA VAL A 447 23.63 -1.48 -5.45
C VAL A 447 23.89 -0.85 -6.81
N VAL A 448 22.84 -0.34 -7.44
CA VAL A 448 22.86 0.15 -8.81
C VAL A 448 23.09 1.66 -8.84
N ALA A 449 23.93 2.13 -9.76
CA ALA A 449 24.08 3.55 -10.01
C ALA A 449 22.78 4.13 -10.57
N GLY A 450 22.21 5.13 -9.88
CA GLY A 450 21.10 5.90 -10.44
C GLY A 450 21.55 6.76 -11.62
N PHE A 451 20.61 7.40 -12.30
CA PHE A 451 20.84 8.50 -13.24
C PHE A 451 21.60 8.15 -14.54
N GLN A 452 22.25 7.00 -14.63
CA GLN A 452 23.07 6.58 -15.77
C GLN A 452 22.55 5.30 -16.44
N GLY A 453 22.92 5.14 -17.71
CA GLY A 453 22.70 3.95 -18.52
C GLY A 453 23.76 3.86 -19.61
N SER A 454 23.52 3.06 -20.63
CA SER A 454 24.41 3.00 -21.78
C SER A 454 23.68 2.81 -23.11
N THR A 455 24.25 3.38 -24.17
CA THR A 455 23.81 3.09 -25.54
C THR A 455 24.07 1.64 -25.90
N PHE A 456 23.52 1.18 -27.03
CA PHE A 456 23.83 -0.15 -27.57
C PHE A 456 25.33 -0.33 -27.91
N SER A 457 26.04 0.76 -28.24
CA SER A 457 27.48 0.73 -28.49
C SER A 457 28.34 0.75 -27.21
N GLY A 458 27.72 0.80 -26.03
CA GLY A 458 28.40 0.80 -24.73
C GLY A 458 28.82 2.17 -24.22
N GLU A 459 28.39 3.26 -24.85
CA GLU A 459 28.68 4.63 -24.40
C GLU A 459 27.86 4.95 -23.15
N ILE A 460 28.48 5.63 -22.17
CA ILE A 460 27.78 6.07 -20.95
C ILE A 460 26.85 7.22 -21.31
N THR A 461 25.63 7.15 -20.79
CA THR A 461 24.62 8.22 -20.94
C THR A 461 24.01 8.57 -19.60
N THR A 462 23.57 9.81 -19.44
CA THR A 462 22.77 10.24 -18.28
C THR A 462 21.31 10.50 -18.66
N LEU A 463 20.41 10.33 -17.69
CA LEU A 463 18.96 10.37 -17.88
C LEU A 463 18.35 11.77 -17.66
N GLY A 464 19.20 12.77 -17.39
CA GLY A 464 18.79 14.12 -17.02
C GLY A 464 18.25 14.21 -15.58
N ARG A 465 17.78 15.41 -15.20
CA ARG A 465 17.31 15.69 -13.83
C ARG A 465 16.28 14.65 -13.37
N GLY A 466 16.49 14.14 -12.16
CA GLY A 466 15.62 13.11 -11.59
C GLY A 466 15.87 11.69 -12.10
N GLY A 467 16.92 11.48 -12.89
CA GLY A 467 17.25 10.19 -13.47
C GLY A 467 17.33 9.04 -12.46
N SER A 468 17.85 9.27 -11.25
CA SER A 468 17.90 8.24 -10.20
C SER A 468 16.52 7.78 -9.71
N ASP A 469 15.56 8.71 -9.58
CA ASP A 469 14.18 8.35 -9.21
C ASP A 469 13.54 7.52 -10.34
N LEU A 470 13.80 7.89 -11.60
CA LEU A 470 13.34 7.13 -12.76
C LEU A 470 13.98 5.73 -12.81
N THR A 471 15.30 5.61 -12.65
CA THR A 471 16.03 4.32 -12.61
C THR A 471 15.38 3.36 -11.63
N ALA A 472 15.03 3.83 -10.42
CA ALA A 472 14.40 3.01 -9.40
C ALA A 472 13.03 2.46 -9.81
N VAL A 473 12.17 3.32 -10.36
CA VAL A 473 10.84 2.90 -10.82
C VAL A 473 10.93 1.95 -12.02
N VAL A 474 11.85 2.17 -12.96
CA VAL A 474 12.02 1.25 -14.09
C VAL A 474 12.59 -0.10 -13.63
N LEU A 475 13.54 -0.12 -12.70
CA LEU A 475 14.03 -1.37 -12.10
C LEU A 475 12.92 -2.11 -11.35
N ALA A 476 12.03 -1.40 -10.66
CA ALA A 476 10.88 -2.01 -10.00
C ALA A 476 10.02 -2.77 -11.01
N LYS A 477 9.74 -2.15 -12.17
CA LYS A 477 9.05 -2.84 -13.26
C LYS A 477 9.79 -4.07 -13.76
N ALA A 478 11.08 -3.91 -14.06
CA ALA A 478 11.90 -4.97 -14.67
C ALA A 478 12.06 -6.20 -13.75
N LEU A 479 12.05 -5.97 -12.44
CA LEU A 479 12.20 -7.02 -11.41
C LEU A 479 10.85 -7.54 -10.89
N GLY A 480 9.72 -7.06 -11.44
CA GLY A 480 8.39 -7.48 -11.01
C GLY A 480 7.98 -6.95 -9.63
N SER A 481 8.65 -5.93 -9.12
CA SER A 481 8.25 -5.25 -7.87
C SER A 481 7.05 -4.33 -8.12
N GLN A 482 6.05 -4.43 -7.26
CA GLN A 482 4.88 -3.55 -7.25
C GLN A 482 5.07 -2.32 -6.33
N LEU A 483 6.19 -2.25 -5.59
CA LEU A 483 6.51 -1.18 -4.66
C LEU A 483 7.95 -0.68 -4.85
N CYS A 484 8.10 0.63 -5.02
CA CYS A 484 9.37 1.32 -5.05
C CYS A 484 9.47 2.27 -3.85
N GLU A 485 10.47 2.12 -3.00
CA GLU A 485 10.74 3.01 -1.88
C GLU A 485 11.73 4.10 -2.31
N ILE A 486 11.35 5.37 -2.14
CA ILE A 486 12.20 6.54 -2.45
C ILE A 486 12.55 7.23 -1.15
N TYR A 487 13.81 7.11 -0.75
CA TYR A 487 14.37 7.70 0.46
C TYR A 487 14.94 9.09 0.18
N LYS A 488 14.47 10.08 0.95
CA LYS A 488 14.84 11.49 0.90
C LYS A 488 15.19 11.98 2.32
N ASP A 489 15.46 13.27 2.46
CA ASP A 489 15.70 13.98 3.72
C ASP A 489 14.42 14.54 4.36
N VAL A 490 13.26 14.25 3.78
CA VAL A 490 11.93 14.65 4.26
C VAL A 490 11.08 13.43 4.60
N ASP A 491 10.12 13.59 5.51
CA ASP A 491 9.24 12.49 5.97
C ASP A 491 8.20 12.04 4.95
N GLY A 492 8.03 12.76 3.84
CA GLY A 492 7.06 12.46 2.79
C GLY A 492 6.90 13.63 1.82
N VAL A 493 5.79 13.64 1.08
CA VAL A 493 5.33 14.80 0.29
C VAL A 493 4.50 15.67 1.23
N TYR A 494 4.89 16.92 1.43
CA TYR A 494 4.21 17.83 2.36
C TYR A 494 3.11 18.64 1.68
N SER A 495 2.14 19.12 2.47
CA SER A 495 1.07 20.03 2.01
C SER A 495 1.58 21.44 1.62
N ALA A 496 2.79 21.82 2.05
CA ALA A 496 3.55 22.96 1.56
C ALA A 496 5.04 22.72 1.82
N ASP A 497 5.94 23.55 1.29
CA ASP A 497 7.36 23.48 1.69
C ASP A 497 7.49 23.77 3.20
N PRO A 498 7.95 22.82 4.03
CA PRO A 498 8.07 23.00 5.48
C PRO A 498 9.08 24.08 5.88
N ARG A 499 9.96 24.51 4.96
CA ARG A 499 10.89 25.64 5.16
C ARG A 499 10.17 26.99 5.09
N ILE A 500 9.04 27.05 4.38
CA ILE A 500 8.19 28.24 4.23
C ILE A 500 7.03 28.21 5.24
N VAL A 501 6.42 27.04 5.43
CA VAL A 501 5.25 26.82 6.29
C VAL A 501 5.61 25.80 7.38
N PRO A 502 5.95 26.24 8.62
CA PRO A 502 6.37 25.33 9.69
C PRO A 502 5.32 24.27 10.09
N ASN A 503 4.04 24.58 9.92
CA ASN A 503 2.92 23.67 10.24
C ASN A 503 2.55 22.74 9.08
N ALA A 504 3.32 22.72 7.98
CA ALA A 504 3.08 21.81 6.88
C ALA A 504 3.15 20.35 7.36
N ARG A 505 2.22 19.52 6.89
CA ARG A 505 2.13 18.11 7.26
C ARG A 505 2.49 17.21 6.07
N PRO A 506 3.13 16.05 6.29
CA PRO A 506 3.28 15.04 5.27
C PRO A 506 1.92 14.44 4.92
N ILE A 507 1.58 14.44 3.63
CA ILE A 507 0.34 13.86 3.11
C ILE A 507 0.46 12.33 3.19
N LYS A 508 -0.50 11.63 3.79
CA LYS A 508 -0.47 10.15 3.88
C LYS A 508 -0.50 9.48 2.51
N GLU A 509 -1.42 9.92 1.65
CA GLU A 509 -1.64 9.34 0.33
C GLU A 509 -1.97 10.38 -0.73
N ILE A 510 -1.38 10.23 -1.91
CA ILE A 510 -1.58 11.11 -3.06
C ILE A 510 -1.63 10.28 -4.36
N SER A 511 -2.44 10.70 -5.32
CA SER A 511 -2.48 10.04 -6.63
C SER A 511 -1.23 10.35 -7.46
N TRP A 512 -0.96 9.51 -8.47
CA TRP A 512 0.10 9.82 -9.42
C TRP A 512 -0.16 11.12 -10.18
N GLU A 513 -1.41 11.39 -10.56
CA GLU A 513 -1.81 12.62 -11.24
C GLU A 513 -1.50 13.86 -10.39
N GLU A 514 -1.92 13.85 -9.12
CA GLU A 514 -1.63 14.95 -8.18
C GLU A 514 -0.12 15.11 -7.97
N MET A 515 0.63 14.00 -7.82
CA MET A 515 2.08 14.07 -7.67
C MET A 515 2.79 14.59 -8.93
N ILE A 516 2.37 14.16 -10.12
CA ILE A 516 2.91 14.67 -11.40
C ILE A 516 2.75 16.19 -11.47
N GLU A 517 1.59 16.70 -11.05
CA GLU A 517 1.32 18.13 -11.03
C GLU A 517 2.21 18.85 -10.00
N LEU A 518 2.27 18.35 -8.76
CA LEU A 518 3.17 18.91 -7.74
C LEU A 518 4.63 18.97 -8.19
N SER A 519 5.14 17.90 -8.79
CA SER A 519 6.50 17.84 -9.33
C SER A 519 6.77 18.93 -10.38
N LYS A 520 5.79 19.23 -11.23
CA LYS A 520 5.89 20.27 -12.27
C LYS A 520 5.83 21.68 -11.69
N GLN A 521 5.23 21.85 -10.51
CA GLN A 521 5.10 23.16 -9.84
C GLN A 521 6.20 23.46 -8.82
N GLY A 522 7.28 22.67 -8.79
CA GLY A 522 8.45 22.94 -7.95
C GLY A 522 8.62 22.00 -6.75
N ALA A 523 7.70 21.04 -6.53
CA ALA A 523 7.91 20.04 -5.49
C ALA A 523 9.05 19.08 -5.86
N GLN A 524 10.20 19.19 -5.19
CA GLN A 524 11.41 18.44 -5.55
C GLN A 524 11.47 17.00 -5.01
N VAL A 525 10.41 16.54 -4.34
CA VAL A 525 10.40 15.27 -3.61
C VAL A 525 10.47 14.05 -4.54
N LEU A 526 9.61 13.99 -5.56
CA LEU A 526 9.63 12.97 -6.60
C LEU A 526 9.55 13.66 -7.97
N GLN A 527 10.26 13.14 -8.96
CA GLN A 527 10.38 13.76 -10.27
C GLN A 527 9.25 13.31 -11.21
N SER A 528 8.74 14.24 -12.03
CA SER A 528 7.53 14.02 -12.84
C SER A 528 7.64 12.81 -13.77
N ARG A 529 8.78 12.61 -14.43
CA ARG A 529 9.03 11.43 -15.30
C ARG A 529 8.94 10.11 -14.54
N ALA A 530 9.42 10.06 -13.30
CA ALA A 530 9.33 8.86 -12.47
C ALA A 530 7.88 8.58 -12.07
N SER A 531 7.12 9.63 -11.70
CA SER A 531 5.69 9.53 -11.40
C SER A 531 4.86 9.10 -12.62
N GLU A 532 5.16 9.63 -13.81
CA GLU A 532 4.51 9.24 -15.07
C GLU A 532 4.78 7.78 -15.42
N PHE A 533 6.02 7.31 -15.23
CA PHE A 533 6.36 5.91 -15.45
C PHE A 533 5.68 4.99 -14.42
N ALA A 534 5.69 5.38 -13.14
CA ALA A 534 5.02 4.66 -12.08
C ALA A 534 3.54 4.47 -12.38
N ARG A 535 2.86 5.56 -12.80
CA ARG A 535 1.46 5.53 -13.25
C ARG A 535 1.22 4.59 -14.42
N LYS A 536 2.07 4.66 -15.46
CA LYS A 536 1.92 3.86 -16.68
C LYS A 536 1.98 2.36 -16.41
N TYR A 537 2.76 1.95 -15.42
CA TYR A 537 3.00 0.54 -15.09
C TYR A 537 2.43 0.10 -13.74
N ASP A 538 1.56 0.91 -13.13
CA ASP A 538 0.87 0.63 -11.87
C ASP A 538 1.83 0.32 -10.70
N ILE A 539 2.95 1.05 -10.62
CA ILE A 539 3.96 0.89 -9.58
C ILE A 539 3.66 1.84 -8.44
N LYS A 540 3.46 1.29 -7.24
CA LYS A 540 3.27 2.09 -6.03
C LYS A 540 4.62 2.68 -5.62
N VAL A 541 4.64 3.97 -5.28
CA VAL A 541 5.85 4.65 -4.83
C VAL A 541 5.66 5.11 -3.39
N LEU A 542 6.55 4.69 -2.49
CA LEU A 542 6.52 5.10 -1.10
C LEU A 542 7.69 6.04 -0.83
N VAL A 543 7.39 7.32 -0.63
CA VAL A 543 8.40 8.33 -0.27
C VAL A 543 8.61 8.28 1.24
N LYS A 544 9.86 8.14 1.68
CA LYS A 544 10.23 8.07 3.10
C LYS A 544 11.43 8.93 3.42
N ASN A 545 11.60 9.24 4.69
CA ASN A 545 12.87 9.73 5.20
C ASN A 545 13.90 8.59 5.29
N ALA A 546 15.13 8.86 4.89
CA ALA A 546 16.26 7.93 5.00
C ALA A 546 16.64 7.62 6.46
N HIS A 547 16.51 8.59 7.37
CA HIS A 547 17.05 8.53 8.73
C HIS A 547 15.99 8.50 9.83
N THR A 548 14.72 8.79 9.53
CA THR A 548 13.62 8.66 10.49
C THR A 548 12.78 7.41 10.23
N SER A 549 11.91 7.06 11.18
CA SER A 549 10.92 5.97 11.08
C SER A 549 9.54 6.47 10.65
N ALA A 550 9.43 7.70 10.12
CA ALA A 550 8.17 8.25 9.66
C ALA A 550 7.47 7.33 8.65
N ARG A 551 6.12 7.35 8.67
CA ARG A 551 5.27 6.51 7.81
C ARG A 551 5.62 6.68 6.33
N GLY A 552 5.84 7.92 5.89
CA GLY A 552 6.01 8.26 4.49
C GLY A 552 4.71 8.68 3.80
N THR A 553 4.83 9.03 2.52
CA THR A 553 3.69 9.27 1.62
C THR A 553 3.59 8.14 0.60
N LEU A 554 2.43 7.49 0.52
CA LEU A 554 2.15 6.48 -0.50
C LEU A 554 1.55 7.14 -1.74
N ILE A 555 2.21 6.97 -2.88
CA ILE A 555 1.79 7.48 -4.18
C ILE A 555 1.26 6.32 -5.01
N TRP A 556 -0.04 6.32 -5.28
CA TRP A 556 -0.72 5.20 -5.92
C TRP A 556 -2.09 5.57 -6.51
N ARG A 557 -2.77 4.61 -7.15
CA ARG A 557 -4.13 4.82 -7.65
C ARG A 557 -5.11 4.97 -6.50
N ARG A 558 -5.77 6.12 -6.40
CA ARG A 558 -6.90 6.31 -5.48
C ARG A 558 -8.23 6.06 -6.18
N SER A 559 -9.23 5.60 -5.43
CA SER A 559 -10.62 5.60 -5.88
C SER A 559 -11.05 7.03 -6.27
N LYS A 560 -11.88 7.17 -7.31
CA LYS A 560 -12.33 8.46 -7.81
C LYS A 560 -13.09 9.20 -6.70
N VAL A 561 -12.44 10.18 -6.07
CA VAL A 561 -13.11 11.12 -5.18
C VAL A 561 -13.79 12.16 -6.08
N GLU A 562 -15.12 12.21 -6.07
CA GLU A 562 -15.86 13.19 -6.89
C GLU A 562 -15.79 14.61 -6.30
N GLN A 563 -15.59 14.72 -4.98
CA GLN A 563 -15.52 16.01 -4.29
C GLN A 563 -14.21 16.76 -4.58
N PRO A 564 -14.27 18.08 -4.77
CA PRO A 564 -13.09 18.89 -5.04
C PRO A 564 -12.29 19.10 -3.75
N ILE A 565 -10.98 18.85 -3.79
CA ILE A 565 -10.09 18.89 -2.62
C ILE A 565 -8.78 19.56 -3.00
N VAL A 566 -8.36 20.57 -2.24
CA VAL A 566 -7.00 21.13 -2.30
C VAL A 566 -6.10 20.28 -1.40
N ARG A 567 -4.96 19.83 -1.93
CA ARG A 567 -4.00 18.98 -1.20
C ARG A 567 -2.79 19.71 -0.72
N ALA A 568 -2.30 20.61 -1.56
CA ALA A 568 -1.02 21.24 -1.33
C ALA A 568 -0.92 22.58 -2.06
N VAL A 569 -0.05 23.42 -1.53
CA VAL A 569 0.39 24.68 -2.13
C VAL A 569 1.88 24.60 -2.43
N THR A 570 2.25 25.05 -3.63
CA THR A 570 3.63 25.04 -4.12
C THR A 570 3.99 26.42 -4.67
N SER A 571 5.28 26.74 -4.66
CA SER A 571 5.81 27.97 -5.23
C SER A 571 7.05 27.69 -6.09
N ASP A 572 7.17 28.45 -7.17
CA ASP A 572 8.33 28.46 -8.05
C ASP A 572 8.79 29.92 -8.22
N GLN A 573 9.99 30.22 -7.73
CA GLN A 573 10.59 31.55 -7.73
C GLN A 573 11.61 31.72 -8.87
N ASP A 574 11.99 30.62 -9.54
CA ASP A 574 13.03 30.60 -10.58
C ASP A 574 12.44 30.81 -11.98
N ILE A 575 11.45 31.69 -12.09
CA ILE A 575 10.73 31.95 -13.33
C ILE A 575 10.87 33.41 -13.79
N VAL A 576 10.76 33.61 -15.10
CA VAL A 576 10.62 34.92 -15.72
C VAL A 576 9.42 34.92 -16.66
N LYS A 577 8.74 36.06 -16.74
CA LYS A 577 7.58 36.28 -17.61
C LYS A 577 8.07 37.00 -18.87
N VAL A 578 7.67 36.47 -20.02
CA VAL A 578 7.91 37.10 -21.33
C VAL A 578 6.55 37.49 -21.91
N VAL A 579 6.39 38.76 -22.27
CA VAL A 579 5.15 39.31 -22.82
C VAL A 579 5.40 39.81 -24.23
N LEU A 580 4.67 39.25 -25.20
CA LEU A 580 4.61 39.71 -26.58
C LEU A 580 3.40 40.64 -26.71
N GLN A 581 3.65 41.93 -26.91
CA GLN A 581 2.60 42.94 -27.01
C GLN A 581 2.25 43.24 -28.48
N GLU A 582 0.97 43.53 -28.71
CA GLU A 582 0.41 43.88 -30.03
C GLU A 582 0.79 42.85 -31.12
N VAL A 583 0.56 41.58 -30.84
CA VAL A 583 0.77 40.46 -31.76
C VAL A 583 -0.43 40.36 -32.72
N PRO A 584 -0.24 40.30 -34.05
CA PRO A 584 -1.36 40.17 -34.98
C PRO A 584 -2.23 38.94 -34.69
N ASP A 585 -3.55 39.14 -34.55
CA ASP A 585 -4.50 38.06 -34.21
C ASP A 585 -4.92 37.27 -35.46
N ARG A 586 -3.98 36.47 -35.98
CA ARG A 586 -4.21 35.59 -37.13
C ARG A 586 -3.70 34.17 -36.90
N PRO A 587 -4.35 33.15 -37.48
CA PRO A 587 -3.92 31.76 -37.35
C PRO A 587 -2.43 31.56 -37.68
N GLY A 588 -1.75 30.76 -36.86
CA GLY A 588 -0.36 30.35 -37.07
C GLY A 588 0.71 31.19 -36.35
N ILE A 589 0.38 32.34 -35.77
CA ILE A 589 1.36 33.14 -35.00
C ILE A 589 1.82 32.41 -33.74
N ALA A 590 0.88 31.93 -32.91
CA ALA A 590 1.23 31.15 -31.71
C ALA A 590 2.07 29.91 -32.04
N ALA A 591 1.76 29.23 -33.15
CA ALA A 591 2.55 28.09 -33.63
C ALA A 591 3.99 28.49 -34.00
N ARG A 592 4.19 29.65 -34.65
CA ARG A 592 5.52 30.19 -34.96
C ARG A 592 6.30 30.56 -33.69
N VAL A 593 5.64 31.18 -32.71
CA VAL A 593 6.23 31.48 -31.40
C VAL A 593 6.73 30.20 -30.74
N LEU A 594 5.85 29.21 -30.56
CA LEU A 594 6.19 27.95 -29.90
C LEU A 594 7.27 27.16 -30.65
N LYS A 595 7.22 27.14 -32.00
CA LYS A 595 8.27 26.52 -32.82
C LYS A 595 9.63 27.19 -32.63
N THR A 596 9.64 28.52 -32.47
CA THR A 596 10.88 29.27 -32.25
C THR A 596 11.48 28.94 -30.88
N LEU A 597 10.65 28.84 -29.85
CA LEU A 597 11.09 28.43 -28.51
C LEU A 597 11.63 27.00 -28.51
N ALA A 598 10.96 26.08 -29.22
CA ALA A 598 11.43 24.71 -29.40
C ALA A 598 12.77 24.63 -30.15
N GLU A 599 12.95 25.39 -31.24
CA GLU A 599 14.22 25.50 -31.98
C GLU A 599 15.36 26.06 -31.10
N GLN A 600 15.03 26.87 -30.10
CA GLN A 600 15.97 27.43 -29.13
C GLN A 600 16.16 26.57 -27.87
N ASN A 601 15.48 25.41 -27.77
CA ASN A 601 15.45 24.55 -26.59
C ASN A 601 15.07 25.31 -25.29
N VAL A 602 14.11 26.23 -25.40
CA VAL A 602 13.54 26.97 -24.27
C VAL A 602 12.27 26.26 -23.81
N ASN A 603 12.23 25.84 -22.55
CA ASN A 603 11.03 25.21 -21.98
C ASN A 603 10.08 26.28 -21.44
N ILE A 604 8.80 26.12 -21.78
CA ILE A 604 7.71 26.96 -21.29
C ILE A 604 6.85 26.21 -20.28
N ASP A 605 6.26 26.94 -19.34
CA ASP A 605 5.32 26.38 -18.37
C ASP A 605 3.90 26.94 -18.58
N MET A 606 3.69 28.23 -18.28
CA MET A 606 2.40 28.89 -18.49
C MET A 606 2.36 29.59 -19.85
N ILE A 607 1.24 29.47 -20.57
CA ILE A 607 0.93 30.28 -21.75
C ILE A 607 -0.41 30.96 -21.48
N ILE A 608 -0.45 32.28 -21.64
CA ILE A 608 -1.66 33.09 -21.49
C ILE A 608 -1.78 33.96 -22.71
N GLN A 609 -2.93 33.90 -23.36
CA GLN A 609 -3.29 34.78 -24.45
C GLN A 609 -4.55 35.54 -24.04
N SER A 610 -4.48 36.87 -24.08
CA SER A 610 -5.60 37.71 -23.69
C SER A 610 -6.75 37.64 -24.71
N MET A 611 -7.89 38.22 -24.36
CA MET A 611 -8.96 38.48 -25.33
C MET A 611 -8.49 39.51 -26.38
N ARG A 612 -8.95 39.33 -27.61
CA ARG A 612 -8.61 40.18 -28.77
C ARG A 612 -8.92 41.65 -28.49
N SER A 613 -7.97 42.53 -28.83
CA SER A 613 -8.16 43.99 -28.81
C SER A 613 -7.89 44.55 -30.21
N GLY A 614 -8.94 44.82 -30.98
CA GLY A 614 -8.80 45.20 -32.40
C GLY A 614 -8.22 44.05 -33.24
N ASP A 615 -7.21 44.28 -34.09
CA ASP A 615 -6.55 43.24 -34.89
C ASP A 615 -5.34 42.60 -34.21
N TYR A 616 -5.13 42.92 -32.92
CA TYR A 616 -3.98 42.50 -32.15
C TYR A 616 -4.38 41.78 -30.86
N ASN A 617 -3.42 41.04 -30.32
CA ASN A 617 -3.54 40.32 -29.07
C ASN A 617 -2.21 40.40 -28.29
N THR A 618 -2.28 40.11 -26.99
CA THR A 618 -1.09 39.98 -26.13
C THR A 618 -0.92 38.52 -25.77
N MET A 619 0.30 38.01 -25.96
CA MET A 619 0.67 36.64 -25.60
C MET A 619 1.77 36.70 -24.55
N ALA A 620 1.50 36.16 -23.36
CA ALA A 620 2.46 36.03 -22.28
C ALA A 620 2.78 34.56 -22.03
N PHE A 621 4.02 34.27 -21.64
CA PHE A 621 4.41 32.94 -21.20
C PHE A 621 5.51 33.02 -20.14
N THR A 622 5.63 31.96 -19.33
CA THR A 622 6.70 31.84 -18.34
C THR A 622 7.75 30.83 -18.79
N ILE A 623 9.02 31.15 -18.51
CA ILE A 623 10.17 30.27 -18.71
C ILE A 623 11.00 30.24 -17.43
N GLN A 624 11.86 29.23 -17.30
CA GLN A 624 12.85 29.19 -16.22
C GLN A 624 13.87 30.33 -16.40
N ALA A 625 14.29 30.95 -15.30
CA ALA A 625 15.28 32.04 -15.33
C ALA A 625 16.59 31.62 -16.02
N SER A 626 16.98 30.36 -15.86
CA SER A 626 18.16 29.76 -16.52
C SER A 626 18.02 29.58 -18.04
N ASP A 627 16.80 29.61 -18.59
CA ASP A 627 16.57 29.53 -20.03
C ASP A 627 16.57 30.92 -20.71
N LEU A 628 16.64 32.02 -19.93
CA LEU A 628 16.58 33.38 -20.46
C LEU A 628 17.72 33.68 -21.44
N GLU A 629 18.94 33.18 -21.18
CA GLU A 629 20.09 33.38 -22.07
C GLU A 629 19.95 32.67 -23.42
N LYS A 630 19.15 31.59 -23.48
CA LYS A 630 18.87 30.86 -24.73
C LYS A 630 17.87 31.61 -25.61
N LEU A 631 17.05 32.47 -25.00
CA LEU A 631 15.96 33.18 -25.65
C LEU A 631 16.49 34.31 -26.54
N LYS A 632 16.51 34.08 -27.84
CA LYS A 632 16.86 35.12 -28.82
C LYS A 632 15.65 35.99 -29.11
N GLN A 633 15.51 37.08 -28.34
CA GLN A 633 14.36 37.97 -28.39
C GLN A 633 14.13 38.56 -29.80
N ASP A 634 15.18 38.91 -30.55
CA ASP A 634 15.05 39.44 -31.91
C ASP A 634 14.40 38.45 -32.88
N VAL A 635 14.80 37.17 -32.79
CA VAL A 635 14.24 36.09 -33.61
C VAL A 635 12.78 35.86 -33.22
N LEU A 636 12.50 35.87 -31.91
CA LEU A 636 11.15 35.73 -31.40
C LEU A 636 10.24 36.87 -31.88
N LYS A 637 10.71 38.11 -31.80
CA LYS A 637 10.00 39.32 -32.23
C LYS A 637 9.68 39.29 -33.73
N SER A 638 10.67 38.94 -34.55
CA SER A 638 10.48 38.81 -35.99
C SER A 638 9.44 37.74 -36.35
N ARG A 639 9.46 36.58 -35.68
CA ARG A 639 8.55 35.48 -35.98
C ARG A 639 7.16 35.64 -35.40
N SER A 640 7.03 36.33 -34.27
CA SER A 640 5.75 36.67 -33.65
C SER A 640 5.09 37.87 -34.30
N GLU A 641 5.87 38.73 -34.97
CA GLU A 641 5.42 40.04 -35.46
C GLU A 641 4.93 40.95 -34.32
N ALA A 642 5.37 40.69 -33.09
CA ALA A 642 5.07 41.53 -31.94
C ALA A 642 5.72 42.91 -32.09
N ARG A 643 5.00 43.96 -31.74
CA ARG A 643 5.57 45.31 -31.71
C ARG A 643 6.64 45.44 -30.64
N GLU A 644 6.40 44.81 -29.50
CA GLU A 644 7.27 44.85 -28.33
C GLU A 644 7.32 43.50 -27.62
N ILE A 645 8.48 43.19 -27.05
CA ILE A 645 8.69 42.07 -26.16
C ILE A 645 9.20 42.64 -24.84
N THR A 646 8.49 42.39 -23.74
CA THR A 646 8.97 42.70 -22.40
C THR A 646 9.34 41.42 -21.67
N VAL A 647 10.40 41.49 -20.86
CA VAL A 647 10.82 40.41 -19.98
C VAL A 647 10.81 40.94 -18.56
N GLU A 648 10.04 40.30 -17.70
CA GLU A 648 9.87 40.67 -16.31
C GLU A 648 10.35 39.53 -15.41
N GLY A 649 11.35 39.83 -14.58
CA GLY A 649 11.83 38.96 -13.51
C GLY A 649 11.28 39.36 -12.14
N ALA A 650 11.85 38.80 -11.07
CA ALA A 650 11.44 39.05 -9.68
C ALA A 650 9.95 38.74 -9.42
N ILE A 651 9.41 37.78 -10.15
CA ILE A 651 8.07 37.24 -9.99
C ILE A 651 8.17 35.81 -9.44
N ALA A 652 7.05 35.32 -8.91
CA ALA A 652 6.93 33.93 -8.51
C ALA A 652 5.57 33.38 -8.92
N LYS A 653 5.54 32.10 -9.23
CA LYS A 653 4.32 31.34 -9.50
C LYS A 653 3.93 30.59 -8.24
N LEU A 654 2.71 30.80 -7.77
CA LEU A 654 2.09 30.01 -6.73
C LEU A 654 1.05 29.08 -7.35
N SER A 655 1.00 27.83 -6.89
CA SER A 655 0.03 26.87 -7.39
C SER A 655 -0.61 26.09 -6.25
N ILE A 656 -1.94 26.08 -6.21
CA ILE A 656 -2.68 25.08 -5.44
C ILE A 656 -2.91 23.85 -6.33
N VAL A 657 -2.69 22.67 -5.76
CA VAL A 657 -2.82 21.39 -6.45
C VAL A 657 -3.81 20.50 -5.71
N GLY A 658 -4.62 19.77 -6.47
CA GLY A 658 -5.63 18.89 -5.90
C GLY A 658 -6.48 18.20 -6.96
N VAL A 659 -7.68 17.79 -6.58
CA VAL A 659 -8.63 17.06 -7.43
C VAL A 659 -9.84 17.93 -7.71
N ASN A 660 -10.30 17.95 -8.96
CA ASN A 660 -11.51 18.64 -9.42
C ASN A 660 -11.60 20.12 -9.01
N LEU A 661 -10.48 20.84 -8.97
CA LEU A 661 -10.40 22.21 -8.45
C LEU A 661 -11.33 23.21 -9.16
N THR A 662 -11.57 23.01 -10.46
CA THR A 662 -12.44 23.86 -11.30
C THR A 662 -13.91 23.42 -11.28
N ALA A 663 -14.25 22.32 -10.60
CA ALA A 663 -15.63 21.85 -10.51
C ALA A 663 -16.50 22.74 -9.62
N THR A 664 -15.89 23.58 -8.77
CA THR A 664 -16.62 24.52 -7.91
C THR A 664 -15.91 25.87 -7.88
N PRO A 665 -16.59 26.98 -8.25
CA PRO A 665 -15.99 28.33 -8.23
C PRO A 665 -15.48 28.78 -6.86
N ALA A 666 -15.99 28.20 -5.77
CA ALA A 666 -15.63 28.53 -4.39
C ALA A 666 -14.12 28.39 -4.13
N ILE A 667 -13.44 27.40 -4.71
CA ILE A 667 -11.99 27.21 -4.48
C ILE A 667 -11.19 28.38 -5.05
N ALA A 668 -11.50 28.79 -6.28
CA ALA A 668 -10.84 29.96 -6.89
C ALA A 668 -11.18 31.25 -6.13
N ALA A 669 -12.43 31.41 -5.68
CA ALA A 669 -12.85 32.54 -4.87
C ALA A 669 -12.06 32.63 -3.56
N THR A 670 -11.95 31.53 -2.80
CA THR A 670 -11.16 31.47 -1.56
C THR A 670 -9.70 31.81 -1.81
N LEU A 671 -9.08 31.29 -2.88
CA LEU A 671 -7.70 31.61 -3.24
C LEU A 671 -7.52 33.12 -3.49
N PHE A 672 -8.37 33.72 -4.31
CA PHE A 672 -8.24 35.15 -4.68
C PHE A 672 -8.58 36.08 -3.52
N GLU A 673 -9.60 35.76 -2.72
CA GLU A 673 -9.95 36.50 -1.51
C GLU A 673 -8.82 36.45 -0.48
N THR A 674 -8.20 35.29 -0.29
CA THR A 674 -7.05 35.12 0.61
C THR A 674 -5.89 36.03 0.19
N LEU A 675 -5.53 36.05 -1.09
CA LEU A 675 -4.47 36.90 -1.61
C LEU A 675 -4.82 38.40 -1.50
N ALA A 676 -6.08 38.76 -1.75
CA ALA A 676 -6.56 40.13 -1.64
C ALA A 676 -6.51 40.65 -0.19
N ASN A 677 -6.88 39.82 0.78
CA ASN A 677 -6.83 40.17 2.21
C ASN A 677 -5.40 40.44 2.69
N GLU A 678 -4.41 39.78 2.09
CA GLU A 678 -2.97 40.03 2.34
C GLU A 678 -2.38 41.18 1.50
N GLY A 679 -3.21 41.87 0.70
CA GLY A 679 -2.78 42.95 -0.18
C GLY A 679 -1.84 42.49 -1.30
N ILE A 680 -2.00 41.26 -1.78
CA ILE A 680 -1.15 40.66 -2.81
C ILE A 680 -1.85 40.75 -4.16
N ASN A 681 -1.28 41.52 -5.08
CA ASN A 681 -1.80 41.65 -6.43
C ASN A 681 -1.51 40.40 -7.27
N ILE A 682 -2.48 39.98 -8.07
CA ILE A 682 -2.35 38.86 -9.01
C ILE A 682 -2.05 39.42 -10.40
N ASP A 683 -0.94 38.99 -10.99
CA ASP A 683 -0.51 39.41 -12.34
C ASP A 683 -1.09 38.50 -13.43
N MET A 684 -1.00 37.19 -13.22
CA MET A 684 -1.48 36.19 -14.18
C MET A 684 -2.22 35.06 -13.47
N ILE A 685 -3.21 34.47 -14.15
CA ILE A 685 -3.99 33.33 -13.65
C ILE A 685 -4.00 32.24 -14.72
N SER A 686 -3.77 30.99 -14.31
CA SER A 686 -3.99 29.80 -15.14
C SER A 686 -4.68 28.73 -14.31
N ALA A 687 -5.70 28.09 -14.85
CA ALA A 687 -6.49 27.09 -14.14
C ALA A 687 -6.70 25.83 -14.97
N SER A 688 -6.75 24.69 -14.29
CA SER A 688 -7.03 23.36 -14.81
C SER A 688 -7.72 22.53 -13.72
N ASN A 689 -8.25 21.36 -14.05
CA ASN A 689 -8.96 20.53 -13.08
C ASN A 689 -8.10 20.07 -11.88
N SER A 690 -6.77 20.02 -12.03
CA SER A 690 -5.85 19.58 -10.98
C SER A 690 -5.01 20.70 -10.37
N ARG A 691 -5.04 21.91 -10.96
CA ARG A 691 -4.18 23.03 -10.56
C ARG A 691 -4.81 24.38 -10.83
N ILE A 692 -4.68 25.31 -9.88
CA ILE A 692 -4.87 26.74 -10.12
C ILE A 692 -3.55 27.45 -9.77
N SER A 693 -2.99 28.18 -10.73
CA SER A 693 -1.74 28.91 -10.60
C SER A 693 -1.95 30.41 -10.75
N VAL A 694 -1.25 31.17 -9.92
CA VAL A 694 -1.18 32.63 -9.98
C VAL A 694 0.26 33.10 -10.02
N VAL A 695 0.52 34.21 -10.71
CA VAL A 695 1.82 34.89 -10.67
C VAL A 695 1.72 36.14 -9.81
N ILE A 696 2.68 36.31 -8.91
CA ILE A 696 2.74 37.41 -7.94
C ILE A 696 4.18 37.96 -7.85
N ASP A 697 4.36 39.07 -7.13
CA ASP A 697 5.68 39.58 -6.76
C ASP A 697 6.43 38.56 -5.87
N ASN A 698 7.68 38.26 -6.21
CA ASN A 698 8.50 37.27 -5.49
C ASN A 698 8.66 37.61 -3.99
N LYS A 699 8.66 38.89 -3.62
CA LYS A 699 8.78 39.34 -2.21
C LYS A 699 7.61 38.90 -1.33
N LYS A 700 6.48 38.51 -1.94
CA LYS A 700 5.24 38.16 -1.25
C LYS A 700 5.00 36.65 -1.13
N VAL A 701 5.90 35.81 -1.66
CA VAL A 701 5.75 34.34 -1.70
C VAL A 701 5.51 33.73 -0.33
N SER A 702 6.37 34.02 0.65
CA SER A 702 6.24 33.41 1.98
C SER A 702 4.92 33.77 2.65
N LEU A 703 4.47 35.02 2.53
CA LEU A 703 3.19 35.47 3.06
C LEU A 703 2.02 34.75 2.37
N ALA A 704 2.01 34.74 1.04
CA ALA A 704 0.96 34.12 0.25
C ALA A 704 0.83 32.61 0.51
N VAL A 705 1.95 31.88 0.54
CA VAL A 705 1.94 30.42 0.75
C VAL A 705 1.39 30.10 2.14
N ASN A 706 1.78 30.83 3.19
CA ASN A 706 1.26 30.63 4.54
C ASN A 706 -0.25 30.96 4.61
N ALA A 707 -0.68 32.09 4.05
CA ALA A 707 -2.09 32.49 4.06
C ALA A 707 -2.98 31.48 3.31
N ILE A 708 -2.55 31.01 2.14
CA ILE A 708 -3.25 29.97 1.37
C ILE A 708 -3.30 28.65 2.13
N HIS A 709 -2.19 28.24 2.75
CA HIS A 709 -2.12 26.99 3.50
C HIS A 709 -3.17 26.95 4.63
N SER A 710 -3.24 28.03 5.42
CA SER A 710 -4.25 28.16 6.47
C SER A 710 -5.67 28.32 5.94
N ALA A 711 -5.89 29.09 4.87
CA ALA A 711 -7.24 29.29 4.30
C ALA A 711 -7.90 27.99 3.81
N PHE A 712 -7.09 27.00 3.40
CA PHE A 712 -7.56 25.68 3.00
C PHE A 712 -7.42 24.61 4.09
N ASN A 713 -7.09 24.98 5.34
CA ASN A 713 -6.89 24.08 6.47
C ASN A 713 -5.94 22.91 6.16
N LEU A 714 -4.86 23.17 5.43
CA LEU A 714 -3.95 22.13 4.95
C LEU A 714 -3.06 21.55 6.06
N GLU A 715 -3.10 22.13 7.27
CA GLU A 715 -2.54 21.61 8.51
C GLU A 715 -3.34 20.44 9.11
N GLU A 716 -4.61 20.28 8.72
CA GLU A 716 -5.51 19.22 9.19
C GLU A 716 -5.58 18.02 8.23
N ILE A 717 -4.81 18.03 7.13
CA ILE A 717 -4.76 16.92 6.19
C ILE A 717 -4.07 15.72 6.87
N ILE A 718 -4.91 14.82 7.39
CA ILE A 718 -4.52 13.52 7.96
C ILE A 718 -4.44 12.49 6.83
#